data_AF-A0AAW0GTB7-F1
#
_entry.id   AF-A0AAW0GTB7-F1
#
_cell.length_a   1.000
_cell.length_b   1.000
_cell.length_c   1.000
_cell.angle_alpha   90.00
_cell.angle_beta   90.00
_cell.angle_gamma   90.00
#
_symmetry.space_group_name_H-M   'P 1'
#
loop_
_entity.id
_entity.type
_entity.pdbx_description
1 polymer ?
#
loop_
_entity_poly.entity_id
_entity_poly.type
_entity_poly.pdbx_seq_one_letter_code
_entity_poly.pdbx_strand_id
1 'polypeptide(L)'
;MSSKGFLPGPSGPDMTAPGSIHAPRSRRTTSRFRVLAGMLMILTSAAYLSLQLANYSSGSGQTVNIPVNAEQLLDKCRTLNTKPSVPADFYERKQSDRFEAGTKPTLITNATIWTGRLNGLEQFKGDVLLDGGIIREVGNITRSSWVHLQDLVTIDANGAWLSSGIVDTHSHLGVDSLPDLGGTRDTNSRKGIVQPWLRALDGLNTHDEAYRLSVSGGVTTALVLPGSANAIGGQGILIKLRPTSARSPTAMLLENPYSTNTTEYDPSLGLRWRQMKHACGENPARVYSGTRMDTTWAFRQAYDKARQIKTAQDAFCANAQAGKWDAAGEFPEDYQWEALVDVLRGRVKVHNHCYETVDLDDMVRITNEFKFSIAAFHHAHETYLVPSTLKKAYGHPPAVALFSIKSRFKRESYRGSEFAPKILAENGLQVIMKSDHPVLDSRYLLNEAQTAHYFGLPSNLALAAVTSTPAEVIGQDHRIGFIKPGYDADIVLWDSHPLALGATPKQVWIDGIPQIKSPCVVEKPASSQVVPETPNFDEEAQEALDYEGVPPLAPKHAVLGSVIFLNVSSVYLRAGDKVERVLADGTLMNHEPVVVHVDNGNIICIGARATCLTEAPLEGAFIVDLQGGSLSPGLVTYGTNIGLEEIQAESSTRDGVVFDPLIDKIPSVVGGDGAIIRASDGLSFFTRHALIAYRSGITASIVAPQHRGLLAGLSVAFSTGTEHKLKSGALIQEDAAVHVEITHSSSLPSISTQIAALRNLLLGNGEGEVKEWFHKVTKGKIPLVVSVESADIIAHVIQLKREIEEESRKELRLTLSGATEAHLLAKEISEANIGVIIRRTRSFPEEWENRRILPGPPLSAETPVSILLAHNVTVGIGEWDPSLARNLRFDIGWAALAATNISPEEALALGSVNVEKLLGVDSGNYGDLVATRGGGLLDLGGKVVAVISPRRGLVDVL
;
A
#
# COMPACT_ATOMS: atom_id res chain seq x y z
N MET A 1 -67.62 -8.87 16.41
CA MET A 1 -68.40 -8.59 17.64
C MET A 1 -68.09 -7.14 18.01
N SER A 2 -69.07 -6.23 18.01
CA SER A 2 -70.01 -5.91 19.12
C SER A 2 -69.32 -5.14 20.26
N SER A 3 -69.87 -4.07 20.83
CA SER A 3 -71.14 -3.34 20.56
C SER A 3 -71.17 -1.96 21.28
N LYS A 4 -72.22 -1.15 21.07
CA LYS A 4 -72.39 0.22 21.62
C LYS A 4 -73.02 0.25 23.03
N GLY A 5 -72.84 1.37 23.73
CA GLY A 5 -73.79 1.95 24.70
C GLY A 5 -73.13 2.87 25.74
N PHE A 6 -73.85 3.59 26.61
CA PHE A 6 -74.87 4.65 26.48
C PHE A 6 -75.21 5.13 27.93
N LEU A 7 -75.27 6.46 28.16
CA LEU A 7 -75.88 7.30 29.23
C LEU A 7 -76.54 6.68 30.51
N PRO A 8 -76.54 7.42 31.66
CA PRO A 8 -77.72 8.29 31.98
C PRO A 8 -77.42 9.64 32.70
N GLY A 9 -78.47 10.47 32.90
CA GLY A 9 -78.53 11.69 33.73
C GLY A 9 -78.99 11.42 35.18
N PRO A 10 -79.61 12.36 35.96
CA PRO A 10 -80.47 13.51 35.58
C PRO A 10 -79.86 14.88 36.05
N SER A 11 -80.51 15.99 36.51
CA SER A 11 -81.90 16.41 36.86
C SER A 11 -82.08 17.96 36.87
N GLY A 12 -83.31 18.47 37.04
CA GLY A 12 -83.67 19.88 37.29
C GLY A 12 -83.99 20.18 38.78
N PRO A 13 -84.87 21.15 39.15
CA PRO A 13 -85.95 21.83 38.39
C PRO A 13 -85.62 23.34 38.11
N ASP A 14 -86.48 24.37 37.96
CA ASP A 14 -87.94 24.59 38.17
C ASP A 14 -88.53 25.71 37.24
N MET A 15 -89.56 26.46 37.66
CA MET A 15 -90.51 27.20 36.80
C MET A 15 -90.77 28.67 37.16
N THR A 16 -91.26 29.49 36.19
CA THR A 16 -92.57 30.18 36.25
C THR A 16 -93.00 30.83 34.92
N ALA A 17 -94.31 30.98 34.71
CA ALA A 17 -95.03 31.61 33.57
C ALA A 17 -96.35 32.24 34.13
N PRO A 18 -97.39 32.74 33.39
CA PRO A 18 -97.79 32.64 31.96
C PRO A 18 -98.00 34.01 31.25
N GLY A 19 -98.31 34.13 29.93
CA GLY A 19 -99.64 34.01 29.27
C GLY A 19 -100.19 35.39 28.84
N SER A 20 -101.05 35.60 27.82
CA SER A 20 -101.56 34.76 26.72
C SER A 20 -102.27 35.58 25.60
N ILE A 21 -102.07 35.20 24.32
CA ILE A 21 -103.03 35.20 23.17
C ILE A 21 -103.88 36.46 22.84
N HIS A 22 -103.78 36.99 21.60
CA HIS A 22 -104.94 37.30 20.72
C HIS A 22 -104.58 37.63 19.26
N ALA A 23 -105.56 37.45 18.36
CA ALA A 23 -105.63 37.83 16.92
C ALA A 23 -107.14 38.00 16.56
N PRO A 24 -107.61 38.46 15.36
CA PRO A 24 -106.90 38.62 14.05
C PRO A 24 -107.36 39.88 13.21
N ARG A 25 -107.16 39.82 11.87
CA ARG A 25 -107.77 40.59 10.73
C ARG A 25 -107.14 41.91 10.20
N SER A 26 -106.45 41.76 9.06
CA SER A 26 -106.74 42.41 7.76
C SER A 26 -106.95 43.94 7.62
N ARG A 27 -106.06 44.59 6.84
CA ARG A 27 -106.46 45.47 5.69
C ARG A 27 -105.36 45.62 4.63
N ARG A 28 -105.71 46.24 3.48
CA ARG A 28 -104.89 46.35 2.24
C ARG A 28 -104.04 47.64 2.18
N THR A 29 -103.12 47.68 1.20
CA THR A 29 -102.34 48.84 0.70
C THR A 29 -101.17 49.28 1.60
N THR A 30 -100.09 49.92 1.12
CA THR A 30 -99.87 50.65 -0.15
C THR A 30 -98.57 50.27 -0.91
N SER A 31 -98.55 50.58 -2.21
CA SER A 31 -97.44 50.24 -3.13
C SER A 31 -96.26 51.23 -3.07
N ARG A 32 -95.61 51.36 -1.91
CA ARG A 32 -94.32 52.09 -1.77
C ARG A 32 -93.18 51.24 -1.20
N PHE A 33 -93.48 50.24 -0.37
CA PHE A 33 -92.46 49.39 0.25
C PHE A 33 -91.64 48.57 -0.77
N ARG A 34 -92.20 48.22 -1.94
CA ARG A 34 -91.47 47.50 -3.00
C ARG A 34 -90.37 48.33 -3.66
N VAL A 35 -90.46 49.66 -3.67
CA VAL A 35 -89.40 50.52 -4.21
C VAL A 35 -88.26 50.66 -3.20
N LEU A 36 -88.55 50.84 -1.91
CA LEU A 36 -87.50 50.83 -0.89
C LEU A 36 -86.87 49.44 -0.71
N ALA A 37 -87.65 48.34 -0.73
CA ALA A 37 -87.08 47.00 -0.69
C ALA A 37 -86.30 46.64 -1.97
N GLY A 38 -86.72 47.17 -3.12
CA GLY A 38 -85.98 47.08 -4.38
C GLY A 38 -84.66 47.86 -4.32
N MET A 39 -84.68 49.11 -3.87
CA MET A 39 -83.48 49.92 -3.66
C MET A 39 -82.57 49.32 -2.58
N LEU A 40 -83.11 48.76 -1.50
CA LEU A 40 -82.32 48.10 -0.46
C LEU A 40 -81.72 46.80 -0.99
N MET A 41 -82.44 45.98 -1.76
CA MET A 41 -81.86 44.81 -2.42
C MET A 41 -80.83 45.20 -3.49
N ILE A 42 -81.03 46.29 -4.24
CA ILE A 42 -80.04 46.80 -5.20
C ILE A 42 -78.82 47.37 -4.46
N LEU A 43 -78.99 48.06 -3.33
CA LEU A 43 -77.90 48.57 -2.51
C LEU A 43 -77.17 47.47 -1.75
N THR A 44 -77.84 46.42 -1.27
CA THR A 44 -77.17 45.26 -0.66
C THR A 44 -76.57 44.34 -1.72
N SER A 45 -77.17 44.22 -2.91
CA SER A 45 -76.55 43.49 -4.03
C SER A 45 -75.38 44.26 -4.62
N ALA A 46 -75.45 45.59 -4.71
CA ALA A 46 -74.34 46.44 -5.11
C ALA A 46 -73.27 46.49 -4.02
N ALA A 47 -73.62 46.59 -2.73
CA ALA A 47 -72.64 46.51 -1.64
C ALA A 47 -72.03 45.11 -1.53
N TYR A 48 -72.77 44.04 -1.79
CA TYR A 48 -72.25 42.67 -1.85
C TYR A 48 -71.40 42.44 -3.10
N LEU A 49 -71.80 42.95 -4.26
CA LEU A 49 -71.00 42.90 -5.48
C LEU A 49 -69.76 43.80 -5.38
N SER A 50 -69.84 44.92 -4.66
CA SER A 50 -68.70 45.77 -4.30
C SER A 50 -67.84 45.15 -3.20
N LEU A 51 -68.39 44.33 -2.29
CA LEU A 51 -67.58 43.52 -1.37
C LEU A 51 -66.92 42.35 -2.09
N GLN A 52 -67.59 41.74 -3.07
CA GLN A 52 -67.02 40.69 -3.91
C GLN A 52 -65.95 41.26 -4.85
N LEU A 53 -66.21 42.40 -5.52
CA LEU A 53 -65.23 43.12 -6.32
C LEU A 53 -64.09 43.70 -5.46
N ALA A 54 -64.38 44.20 -4.26
CA ALA A 54 -63.34 44.59 -3.32
C ALA A 54 -62.55 43.38 -2.85
N ASN A 55 -63.14 42.22 -2.58
CA ASN A 55 -62.40 40.98 -2.29
C ASN A 55 -61.68 40.42 -3.54
N TYR A 56 -62.08 40.81 -4.75
CA TYR A 56 -61.39 40.49 -6.01
C TYR A 56 -60.24 41.47 -6.32
N SER A 57 -60.22 42.67 -5.71
CA SER A 57 -59.17 43.68 -5.90
C SER A 57 -58.27 43.90 -4.67
N SER A 58 -58.76 43.58 -3.47
CA SER A 58 -58.04 43.45 -2.19
C SER A 58 -57.73 41.99 -1.85
N GLY A 59 -58.23 41.06 -2.66
CA GLY A 59 -57.48 39.87 -3.05
C GLY A 59 -56.20 40.34 -3.74
N SER A 60 -55.24 40.78 -2.94
CA SER A 60 -53.89 41.10 -3.38
C SER A 60 -53.29 39.80 -3.89
N GLY A 61 -53.37 39.59 -5.20
CA GLY A 61 -52.57 38.60 -5.87
C GLY A 61 -51.13 38.94 -5.59
N GLN A 62 -50.52 38.25 -4.61
CA GLN A 62 -49.09 38.32 -4.41
C GLN A 62 -48.48 37.83 -5.73
N THR A 63 -47.89 38.77 -6.46
CA THR A 63 -47.16 38.49 -7.68
C THR A 63 -45.87 37.79 -7.30
N VAL A 64 -45.99 36.49 -6.99
CA VAL A 64 -44.86 35.62 -6.65
C VAL A 64 -43.89 35.65 -7.81
N ASN A 65 -42.69 36.15 -7.58
CA ASN A 65 -41.68 36.27 -8.63
C ASN A 65 -41.03 34.90 -8.84
N ILE A 66 -41.68 34.06 -9.66
CA ILE A 66 -41.14 32.75 -10.04
C ILE A 66 -39.90 32.97 -10.92
N PRO A 67 -38.70 32.47 -10.52
CA PRO A 67 -37.49 32.60 -11.33
C PRO A 67 -37.65 31.94 -12.69
N VAL A 68 -37.00 32.48 -13.73
CA VAL A 68 -37.03 31.92 -15.10
C VAL A 68 -36.48 30.48 -15.13
N ASN A 69 -35.56 30.15 -14.22
CA ASN A 69 -34.97 28.83 -14.01
C ASN A 69 -35.65 28.01 -12.88
N ALA A 70 -36.87 28.35 -12.46
CA ALA A 70 -37.58 27.67 -11.36
C ALA A 70 -37.66 26.14 -11.51
N GLU A 71 -37.83 25.62 -12.73
CA GLU A 71 -37.85 24.17 -12.98
C GLU A 71 -36.49 23.52 -12.72
N GLN A 72 -35.39 24.15 -13.18
CA GLN A 72 -34.02 23.69 -12.91
C GLN A 72 -33.69 23.73 -11.42
N LEU A 73 -34.16 24.77 -10.72
CA LEU A 73 -34.00 24.92 -9.26
C LEU A 73 -34.79 23.85 -8.49
N LEU A 74 -36.02 23.55 -8.91
CA LEU A 74 -36.81 22.44 -8.35
C LEU A 74 -36.17 21.08 -8.64
N ASP A 75 -35.60 20.88 -9.83
CA ASP A 75 -34.89 19.63 -10.12
C ASP A 75 -33.61 19.47 -9.31
N LYS A 76 -32.80 20.53 -9.18
CA LYS A 76 -31.67 20.58 -8.24
C LYS A 76 -32.11 20.20 -6.83
N CYS A 77 -33.24 20.72 -6.37
CA CYS A 77 -33.83 20.35 -5.08
C CYS A 77 -34.33 18.88 -4.99
N ARG A 78 -34.73 18.24 -6.11
CA ARG A 78 -34.97 16.79 -6.16
C ARG A 78 -33.65 16.02 -6.06
N THR A 79 -32.65 16.41 -6.87
CA THR A 79 -31.38 15.68 -6.92
C THR A 79 -30.62 15.77 -5.60
N LEU A 80 -30.67 16.89 -4.84
CA LEU A 80 -29.95 17.12 -3.57
C LEU A 80 -30.06 16.03 -2.47
N ASN A 81 -31.04 15.14 -2.49
CA ASN A 81 -31.14 14.02 -1.53
C ASN A 81 -30.99 12.63 -2.18
N THR A 82 -30.78 12.58 -3.50
CA THR A 82 -30.47 11.35 -4.23
C THR A 82 -29.09 10.82 -3.83
N LYS A 83 -28.97 9.49 -3.75
CA LYS A 83 -27.74 8.75 -3.42
C LYS A 83 -27.06 8.21 -4.67
N PRO A 84 -25.75 7.93 -4.65
CA PRO A 84 -25.11 7.18 -5.71
C PRO A 84 -25.76 5.80 -5.86
N SER A 85 -26.01 5.38 -7.09
CA SER A 85 -26.72 4.12 -7.38
C SER A 85 -26.41 3.58 -8.77
N VAL A 86 -26.48 2.25 -8.89
CA VAL A 86 -26.27 1.52 -10.14
C VAL A 86 -27.60 1.43 -10.88
N PRO A 87 -27.65 1.68 -12.21
CA PRO A 87 -28.86 1.47 -13.01
C PRO A 87 -29.38 0.02 -12.88
N ALA A 88 -30.70 -0.16 -12.82
CA ALA A 88 -31.31 -1.48 -12.58
C ALA A 88 -31.02 -2.49 -13.70
N ASP A 89 -30.80 -2.00 -14.92
CA ASP A 89 -30.45 -2.71 -16.14
C ASP A 89 -28.94 -2.88 -16.36
N PHE A 90 -28.09 -2.38 -15.45
CA PHE A 90 -26.62 -2.36 -15.65
C PHE A 90 -26.02 -3.74 -15.95
N TYR A 91 -26.54 -4.81 -15.33
CA TYR A 91 -26.08 -6.18 -15.57
C TYR A 91 -26.67 -6.83 -16.84
N GLU A 92 -27.67 -6.22 -17.48
CA GLU A 92 -28.21 -6.64 -18.78
C GLU A 92 -27.35 -6.14 -19.95
N ARG A 93 -26.37 -5.25 -19.68
CA ARG A 93 -25.45 -4.70 -20.69
C ARG A 93 -24.77 -5.81 -21.50
N LYS A 94 -24.73 -5.63 -22.82
CA LYS A 94 -24.01 -6.53 -23.75
C LYS A 94 -22.58 -6.07 -24.02
N GLN A 95 -22.24 -4.86 -23.59
CA GLN A 95 -21.00 -4.17 -23.89
C GLN A 95 -20.68 -3.21 -22.74
N SER A 96 -19.40 -2.95 -22.51
CA SER A 96 -18.92 -1.94 -21.56
C SER A 96 -19.07 -0.53 -22.15
N ASP A 97 -19.44 0.43 -21.32
CA ASP A 97 -19.32 1.88 -21.57
C ASP A 97 -17.87 2.30 -21.87
N ARG A 98 -16.89 1.47 -21.50
CA ARG A 98 -15.46 1.64 -21.75
C ARG A 98 -14.90 0.79 -22.90
N PHE A 99 -15.74 0.13 -23.69
CA PHE A 99 -15.30 -0.75 -24.77
C PHE A 99 -14.58 0.02 -25.91
N GLU A 100 -13.36 -0.40 -26.27
CA GLU A 100 -12.70 0.11 -27.47
C GLU A 100 -12.97 -0.78 -28.69
N ALA A 101 -13.39 -0.17 -29.80
CA ALA A 101 -13.68 -0.87 -31.04
C ALA A 101 -12.45 -1.62 -31.57
N GLY A 102 -12.63 -2.89 -31.92
CA GLY A 102 -11.54 -3.80 -32.29
C GLY A 102 -11.01 -4.67 -31.14
N THR A 103 -11.48 -4.47 -29.89
CA THR A 103 -11.29 -5.43 -28.80
C THR A 103 -11.93 -6.76 -29.18
N LYS A 104 -11.14 -7.84 -29.21
CA LYS A 104 -11.57 -9.17 -29.63
C LYS A 104 -12.21 -9.95 -28.48
N PRO A 105 -13.27 -10.74 -28.73
CA PRO A 105 -13.75 -11.67 -27.73
C PRO A 105 -12.67 -12.72 -27.42
N THR A 106 -12.55 -13.10 -26.16
CA THR A 106 -11.52 -14.03 -25.66
C THR A 106 -12.17 -15.11 -24.81
N LEU A 107 -12.04 -16.37 -25.22
CA LEU A 107 -12.42 -17.54 -24.43
C LEU A 107 -11.18 -18.11 -23.74
N ILE A 108 -11.13 -17.99 -22.42
CA ILE A 108 -10.15 -18.68 -21.57
C ILE A 108 -10.80 -19.98 -21.12
N THR A 109 -10.15 -21.11 -21.38
CA THR A 109 -10.64 -22.45 -21.06
C THR A 109 -9.80 -23.11 -19.97
N ASN A 110 -10.38 -24.07 -19.24
CA ASN A 110 -9.63 -24.95 -18.32
C ASN A 110 -8.81 -24.19 -17.26
N ALA A 111 -9.38 -23.13 -16.68
CA ALA A 111 -8.79 -22.34 -15.61
C ALA A 111 -9.22 -22.84 -14.22
N THR A 112 -8.39 -22.59 -13.20
CA THR A 112 -8.81 -22.65 -11.78
C THR A 112 -9.24 -21.24 -11.37
N ILE A 113 -10.55 -21.01 -11.34
CA ILE A 113 -11.17 -19.69 -11.21
C ILE A 113 -11.43 -19.39 -9.73
N TRP A 114 -10.95 -18.24 -9.26
CA TRP A 114 -11.32 -17.63 -7.99
C TRP A 114 -12.22 -16.42 -8.26
N THR A 115 -13.45 -16.42 -7.76
CA THR A 115 -14.46 -15.41 -8.18
C THR A 115 -14.52 -14.17 -7.28
N GLY A 116 -13.88 -14.21 -6.11
CA GLY A 116 -14.02 -13.21 -5.03
C GLY A 116 -15.29 -13.33 -4.20
N ARG A 117 -16.28 -14.10 -4.66
CA ARG A 117 -17.59 -14.23 -3.99
C ARG A 117 -17.49 -15.11 -2.74
N LEU A 118 -18.48 -14.96 -1.85
CA LEU A 118 -18.54 -15.64 -0.55
C LEU A 118 -17.30 -15.36 0.31
N ASN A 119 -16.89 -14.09 0.42
CA ASN A 119 -15.67 -13.65 1.10
C ASN A 119 -14.41 -14.36 0.56
N GLY A 120 -14.29 -14.49 -0.76
CA GLY A 120 -13.18 -15.19 -1.41
C GLY A 120 -13.18 -16.71 -1.30
N LEU A 121 -14.27 -17.35 -0.87
CA LEU A 121 -14.37 -18.81 -0.74
C LEU A 121 -14.87 -19.53 -2.01
N GLU A 122 -15.49 -18.81 -2.96
CA GLU A 122 -15.99 -19.40 -4.20
C GLU A 122 -14.84 -19.60 -5.22
N GLN A 123 -14.42 -20.86 -5.38
CA GLN A 123 -13.45 -21.29 -6.38
C GLN A 123 -13.87 -22.60 -7.08
N PHE A 124 -13.59 -22.72 -8.37
CA PHE A 124 -13.89 -23.93 -9.17
C PHE A 124 -13.06 -23.99 -10.46
N LYS A 125 -13.04 -25.16 -11.13
CA LYS A 125 -12.46 -25.28 -12.47
C LYS A 125 -13.51 -25.01 -13.56
N GLY A 126 -13.13 -24.29 -14.60
CA GLY A 126 -14.01 -23.97 -15.73
C GLY A 126 -13.41 -22.95 -16.69
N ASP A 127 -14.28 -22.34 -17.49
CA ASP A 127 -13.96 -21.42 -18.56
C ASP A 127 -14.50 -20.00 -18.25
N VAL A 128 -13.95 -18.98 -18.92
CA VAL A 128 -14.42 -17.58 -18.88
C VAL A 128 -14.45 -17.03 -20.30
N LEU A 129 -15.58 -16.47 -20.71
CA LEU A 129 -15.73 -15.76 -21.98
C LEU A 129 -15.75 -14.25 -21.73
N LEU A 130 -14.80 -13.53 -22.32
CA LEU A 130 -14.79 -12.08 -22.42
C LEU A 130 -15.37 -11.69 -23.78
N ASP A 131 -16.35 -10.79 -23.79
CA ASP A 131 -16.93 -10.20 -25.00
C ASP A 131 -17.48 -8.80 -24.69
N GLY A 132 -17.49 -7.89 -25.67
CA GLY A 132 -17.96 -6.51 -25.46
C GLY A 132 -17.22 -5.72 -24.37
N GLY A 133 -16.03 -6.18 -23.93
CA GLY A 133 -15.28 -5.59 -22.80
C GLY A 133 -15.86 -5.94 -21.42
N ILE A 134 -16.77 -6.92 -21.34
CA ILE A 134 -17.35 -7.45 -20.11
C ILE A 134 -17.07 -8.95 -19.98
N ILE A 135 -17.15 -9.45 -18.74
CA ILE A 135 -17.24 -10.89 -18.47
C ILE A 135 -18.62 -11.33 -18.94
N ARG A 136 -18.67 -12.15 -19.98
CA ARG A 136 -19.91 -12.58 -20.66
C ARG A 136 -20.50 -13.82 -20.01
N GLU A 137 -19.70 -14.87 -19.87
CA GLU A 137 -20.07 -16.15 -19.26
C GLU A 137 -18.89 -16.70 -18.44
N VAL A 138 -19.20 -17.50 -17.41
CA VAL A 138 -18.25 -18.11 -16.46
C VAL A 138 -18.74 -19.52 -16.11
N GLY A 139 -17.87 -20.51 -16.10
CA GLY A 139 -18.20 -21.90 -15.75
C GLY A 139 -18.07 -22.85 -16.94
N ASN A 140 -19.07 -23.66 -17.22
CA ASN A 140 -19.07 -24.60 -18.35
C ASN A 140 -19.65 -23.90 -19.60
N ILE A 141 -18.78 -23.40 -20.49
CA ILE A 141 -19.19 -22.52 -21.60
C ILE A 141 -19.41 -23.33 -22.88
N THR A 142 -20.68 -23.47 -23.27
CA THR A 142 -21.06 -24.28 -24.43
C THR A 142 -20.61 -23.66 -25.75
N ARG A 143 -20.40 -24.49 -26.78
CA ARG A 143 -20.06 -24.01 -28.14
C ARG A 143 -21.08 -23.00 -28.70
N SER A 144 -22.36 -23.14 -28.35
CA SER A 144 -23.44 -22.20 -28.70
C SER A 144 -23.15 -20.75 -28.26
N SER A 145 -22.52 -20.59 -27.09
CA SER A 145 -22.21 -19.29 -26.49
C SER A 145 -21.22 -18.45 -27.30
N TRP A 146 -20.34 -19.08 -28.09
CA TRP A 146 -19.24 -18.39 -28.79
C TRP A 146 -19.10 -18.70 -30.29
N VAL A 147 -19.78 -19.72 -30.83
CA VAL A 147 -19.68 -20.09 -32.27
C VAL A 147 -20.15 -19.00 -33.24
N HIS A 148 -20.87 -17.99 -32.74
CA HIS A 148 -21.36 -16.84 -33.51
C HIS A 148 -20.44 -15.60 -33.40
N LEU A 149 -19.40 -15.65 -32.56
CA LEU A 149 -18.46 -14.55 -32.36
C LEU A 149 -17.38 -14.57 -33.46
N GLN A 150 -17.06 -13.38 -33.98
CA GLN A 150 -15.99 -13.22 -34.97
C GLN A 150 -14.66 -12.97 -34.25
N ASP A 151 -13.55 -13.38 -34.89
CA ASP A 151 -12.18 -13.14 -34.40
C ASP A 151 -11.87 -13.63 -32.97
N LEU A 152 -12.63 -14.64 -32.48
CA LEU A 152 -12.50 -15.22 -31.15
C LEU A 152 -11.08 -15.72 -30.88
N VAL A 153 -10.42 -15.12 -29.88
CA VAL A 153 -9.16 -15.61 -29.31
C VAL A 153 -9.50 -16.74 -28.34
N THR A 154 -8.86 -17.90 -28.47
CA THR A 154 -9.03 -19.02 -27.51
C THR A 154 -7.70 -19.30 -26.81
N ILE A 155 -7.74 -19.47 -25.50
CA ILE A 155 -6.58 -19.70 -24.63
C ILE A 155 -6.90 -20.88 -23.71
N ASP A 156 -5.98 -21.85 -23.61
CA ASP A 156 -6.04 -22.90 -22.59
C ASP A 156 -5.19 -22.48 -21.40
N ALA A 157 -5.82 -22.28 -20.23
CA ALA A 157 -5.13 -21.93 -19.01
C ALA A 157 -4.32 -23.10 -18.42
N ASN A 158 -4.48 -24.33 -18.93
CA ASN A 158 -3.78 -25.54 -18.50
C ASN A 158 -3.92 -25.80 -16.98
N GLY A 159 -5.09 -25.51 -16.43
CA GLY A 159 -5.40 -25.60 -15.00
C GLY A 159 -4.94 -24.41 -14.15
N ALA A 160 -4.25 -23.42 -14.73
CA ALA A 160 -3.67 -22.30 -13.99
C ALA A 160 -4.73 -21.36 -13.36
N TRP A 161 -4.28 -20.61 -12.35
CA TRP A 161 -5.13 -19.76 -11.53
C TRP A 161 -5.59 -18.50 -12.27
N LEU A 162 -6.86 -18.15 -12.09
CA LEU A 162 -7.49 -16.97 -12.68
C LEU A 162 -8.24 -16.17 -11.60
N SER A 163 -7.92 -14.89 -11.45
CA SER A 163 -8.58 -13.96 -10.53
C SER A 163 -9.14 -12.75 -11.26
N SER A 164 -9.94 -11.92 -10.59
CA SER A 164 -10.19 -10.56 -11.07
C SER A 164 -8.88 -9.74 -11.07
N GLY A 165 -8.92 -8.60 -11.75
CA GLY A 165 -7.93 -7.54 -11.60
C GLY A 165 -7.76 -7.10 -10.14
N ILE A 166 -6.53 -6.75 -9.78
CA ILE A 166 -6.19 -6.15 -8.48
C ILE A 166 -6.64 -4.68 -8.47
N VAL A 167 -7.17 -4.25 -7.32
CA VAL A 167 -7.76 -2.92 -7.10
C VAL A 167 -7.03 -2.24 -5.94
N ASP A 168 -6.22 -1.22 -6.26
CA ASP A 168 -5.45 -0.47 -5.28
C ASP A 168 -6.23 0.76 -4.76
N THR A 169 -6.52 0.82 -3.45
CA THR A 169 -7.33 1.92 -2.88
C THR A 169 -6.51 3.08 -2.34
N HIS A 170 -5.18 3.04 -2.40
CA HIS A 170 -4.38 4.21 -2.09
C HIS A 170 -3.14 4.24 -2.97
N SER A 171 -3.19 5.08 -4.00
CA SER A 171 -2.10 5.30 -4.94
C SER A 171 -1.93 6.79 -5.27
N HIS A 172 -0.71 7.17 -5.65
CA HIS A 172 -0.39 8.47 -6.25
C HIS A 172 0.09 8.33 -7.71
N LEU A 173 -0.11 7.16 -8.34
CA LEU A 173 0.12 6.95 -9.79
C LEU A 173 -0.45 8.10 -10.62
N GLY A 174 0.35 8.63 -11.54
CA GLY A 174 -0.03 9.76 -12.40
C GLY A 174 0.00 11.14 -11.74
N VAL A 175 0.02 11.27 -10.41
CA VAL A 175 0.18 12.58 -9.71
C VAL A 175 1.50 12.73 -8.96
N ASP A 176 2.18 11.61 -8.66
CA ASP A 176 3.61 11.48 -8.38
C ASP A 176 4.18 10.56 -9.48
N SER A 177 4.25 11.06 -10.72
CA SER A 177 4.66 10.23 -11.86
C SER A 177 6.15 9.90 -11.83
N LEU A 178 6.48 8.68 -12.25
CA LEU A 178 7.86 8.20 -12.30
C LEU A 178 8.47 8.30 -13.71
N PRO A 179 9.79 8.57 -13.80
CA PRO A 179 10.71 8.84 -12.70
C PRO A 179 10.45 10.18 -11.99
N ASP A 180 10.78 10.29 -10.70
CA ASP A 180 10.58 11.52 -9.92
C ASP A 180 11.41 12.67 -10.49
N LEU A 181 10.72 13.76 -10.81
CA LEU A 181 11.26 14.98 -11.39
C LEU A 181 10.55 16.19 -10.78
N GLY A 182 11.20 17.35 -10.77
CA GLY A 182 10.58 18.59 -10.27
C GLY A 182 9.30 19.03 -11.00
N GLY A 183 8.94 18.38 -12.11
CA GLY A 183 7.72 18.59 -12.88
C GLY A 183 6.71 17.43 -12.87
N THR A 184 6.89 16.38 -12.04
CA THR A 184 5.92 15.26 -11.92
C THR A 184 5.18 15.22 -10.58
N ARG A 185 5.36 16.23 -9.72
CA ARG A 185 4.97 16.28 -8.30
C ARG A 185 3.68 17.08 -8.04
N ASP A 186 2.54 16.60 -8.54
CA ASP A 186 1.22 17.21 -8.35
C ASP A 186 0.44 16.69 -7.12
N THR A 187 0.93 15.64 -6.44
CA THR A 187 0.27 14.94 -5.32
C THR A 187 -0.20 15.80 -4.13
N ASN A 188 0.46 16.93 -3.84
CA ASN A 188 0.20 17.70 -2.61
C ASN A 188 0.23 19.23 -2.83
N SER A 189 -0.95 19.87 -2.95
CA SER A 189 -1.03 21.34 -2.88
C SER A 189 -0.74 21.83 -1.46
N ARG A 190 0.40 22.52 -1.25
CA ARG A 190 0.73 23.13 0.05
C ARG A 190 0.03 24.48 0.31
N LYS A 191 -0.97 24.88 -0.49
CA LYS A 191 -1.60 26.22 -0.40
C LYS A 191 -2.59 26.42 0.76
N GLY A 192 -3.06 25.35 1.42
CA GLY A 192 -3.87 25.45 2.65
C GLY A 192 -4.20 24.09 3.27
N ILE A 193 -4.40 24.03 4.59
CA ILE A 193 -4.63 22.77 5.30
C ILE A 193 -5.98 22.09 4.93
N VAL A 194 -6.93 22.83 4.35
CA VAL A 194 -8.22 22.33 3.85
C VAL A 194 -8.44 22.84 2.43
N GLN A 195 -8.50 21.94 1.44
CA GLN A 195 -8.68 22.23 0.02
C GLN A 195 -9.62 21.21 -0.70
N PRO A 196 -10.86 20.96 -0.21
CA PRO A 196 -11.78 19.96 -0.77
C PRO A 196 -12.13 20.13 -2.25
N TRP A 197 -11.98 21.34 -2.81
CA TRP A 197 -12.29 21.66 -4.20
C TRP A 197 -11.26 21.14 -5.22
N LEU A 198 -10.04 20.81 -4.79
CA LEU A 198 -9.03 20.23 -5.68
C LEU A 198 -9.41 18.81 -6.10
N ARG A 199 -8.88 18.33 -7.22
CA ARG A 199 -9.12 17.00 -7.78
C ARG A 199 -7.82 16.41 -8.31
N ALA A 200 -7.52 15.16 -7.98
CA ALA A 200 -6.36 14.45 -8.54
C ALA A 200 -6.41 14.36 -10.10
N LEU A 201 -7.61 14.41 -10.69
CA LEU A 201 -7.80 14.48 -12.15
C LEU A 201 -7.09 15.67 -12.81
N ASP A 202 -7.01 16.81 -12.12
CA ASP A 202 -6.48 18.06 -12.69
C ASP A 202 -4.95 18.05 -12.80
N GLY A 203 -4.27 17.08 -12.16
CA GLY A 203 -2.83 16.82 -12.25
C GLY A 203 -2.48 15.40 -12.71
N LEU A 204 -3.43 14.61 -13.20
CA LEU A 204 -3.18 13.22 -13.60
C LEU A 204 -2.44 13.16 -14.95
N ASN A 205 -1.16 12.83 -14.92
CA ASN A 205 -0.36 12.53 -16.10
C ASN A 205 -0.68 11.14 -16.68
N THR A 206 -0.84 11.06 -18.01
CA THR A 206 -1.11 9.81 -18.74
C THR A 206 0.15 9.07 -19.24
N HIS A 207 1.34 9.63 -18.98
CA HIS A 207 2.64 9.12 -19.46
C HIS A 207 3.54 8.57 -18.33
N ASP A 208 2.98 8.31 -17.15
CA ASP A 208 3.69 7.69 -16.03
C ASP A 208 4.18 6.28 -16.41
N GLU A 209 5.49 6.01 -16.28
CA GLU A 209 6.06 4.70 -16.62
C GLU A 209 5.56 3.60 -15.68
N ALA A 210 5.17 3.96 -14.46
CA ALA A 210 4.68 3.05 -13.44
C ALA A 210 3.33 2.38 -13.79
N TYR A 211 2.53 2.93 -14.71
CA TYR A 211 1.29 2.28 -15.16
C TYR A 211 1.56 0.89 -15.75
N ARG A 212 2.54 0.78 -16.66
CA ARG A 212 2.89 -0.50 -17.32
C ARG A 212 3.44 -1.52 -16.33
N LEU A 213 4.20 -1.06 -15.35
CA LEU A 213 4.76 -1.90 -14.28
C LEU A 213 3.64 -2.42 -13.38
N SER A 214 2.77 -1.54 -12.88
CA SER A 214 1.59 -1.89 -12.06
C SER A 214 0.69 -2.92 -12.74
N VAL A 215 0.39 -2.71 -14.03
CA VAL A 215 -0.41 -3.64 -14.84
C VAL A 215 0.30 -4.99 -14.99
N SER A 216 1.62 -5.03 -15.12
CA SER A 216 2.38 -6.30 -15.15
C SER A 216 2.38 -7.06 -13.82
N GLY A 217 1.95 -6.43 -12.73
CA GLY A 217 1.67 -7.04 -11.42
C GLY A 217 0.23 -7.51 -11.23
N GLY A 218 -0.65 -7.30 -12.20
CA GLY A 218 -2.08 -7.63 -12.11
C GLY A 218 -2.98 -6.49 -11.63
N VAL A 219 -2.44 -5.30 -11.32
CA VAL A 219 -3.25 -4.13 -10.94
C VAL A 219 -3.97 -3.58 -12.17
N THR A 220 -5.30 -3.60 -12.16
CA THR A 220 -6.11 -3.07 -13.27
C THR A 220 -6.75 -1.73 -12.95
N THR A 221 -7.04 -1.48 -11.67
CA THR A 221 -7.71 -0.27 -11.18
C THR A 221 -6.95 0.34 -10.01
N ALA A 222 -6.83 1.66 -9.98
CA ALA A 222 -6.32 2.41 -8.82
C ALA A 222 -7.25 3.56 -8.43
N LEU A 223 -7.36 3.81 -7.12
CA LEU A 223 -7.84 5.07 -6.57
C LEU A 223 -6.65 6.02 -6.42
N VAL A 224 -6.48 6.88 -7.42
CA VAL A 224 -5.49 7.97 -7.39
C VAL A 224 -6.07 9.12 -6.59
N LEU A 225 -5.36 9.53 -5.53
CA LEU A 225 -5.85 10.54 -4.61
C LEU A 225 -4.71 11.45 -4.11
N PRO A 226 -5.00 12.68 -3.61
CA PRO A 226 -3.97 13.56 -3.06
C PRO A 226 -3.17 12.92 -1.92
N GLY A 227 -2.01 13.47 -1.57
CA GLY A 227 -1.15 12.96 -0.50
C GLY A 227 -1.71 13.21 0.91
N SER A 228 -0.81 13.41 1.88
CA SER A 228 -1.15 13.56 3.31
C SER A 228 -0.70 14.90 3.91
N ALA A 229 -0.27 15.85 3.08
CA ALA A 229 0.14 17.18 3.53
C ALA A 229 -0.98 18.00 4.17
N ASN A 230 -2.24 17.76 3.81
CA ASN A 230 -3.40 18.57 4.17
C ASN A 230 -4.39 17.76 5.03
N ALA A 231 -5.08 18.42 5.96
CA ALA A 231 -6.19 17.78 6.68
C ALA A 231 -7.30 17.32 5.71
N ILE A 232 -7.65 18.15 4.73
CA ILE A 232 -8.47 17.77 3.58
C ILE A 232 -7.70 18.10 2.30
N GLY A 233 -7.20 17.08 1.61
CA GLY A 233 -6.32 17.24 0.43
C GLY A 233 -7.04 17.45 -0.89
N GLY A 234 -8.33 17.10 -0.96
CA GLY A 234 -9.14 17.18 -2.17
C GLY A 234 -9.68 15.82 -2.63
N GLN A 235 -10.30 15.83 -3.81
CA GLN A 235 -11.01 14.70 -4.39
C GLN A 235 -10.04 13.72 -5.08
N GLY A 236 -10.25 12.43 -4.84
CA GLY A 236 -9.60 11.34 -5.59
C GLY A 236 -10.42 10.92 -6.81
N ILE A 237 -9.80 10.13 -7.69
CA ILE A 237 -10.43 9.54 -8.87
C ILE A 237 -10.06 8.07 -9.03
N LEU A 238 -10.97 7.32 -9.63
CA LEU A 238 -10.78 5.89 -9.94
C LEU A 238 -10.42 5.75 -11.41
N ILE A 239 -9.29 5.12 -11.70
CA ILE A 239 -8.78 4.92 -13.06
C ILE A 239 -8.54 3.45 -13.37
N LYS A 240 -8.80 3.05 -14.63
CA LYS A 240 -8.21 1.85 -15.23
C LYS A 240 -6.78 2.18 -15.65
N LEU A 241 -5.82 1.29 -15.36
CA LEU A 241 -4.40 1.55 -15.63
C LEU A 241 -3.95 1.30 -17.09
N ARG A 242 -4.87 0.85 -17.96
CA ARG A 242 -4.55 0.65 -19.39
C ARG A 242 -4.44 1.98 -20.15
N PRO A 243 -3.56 2.07 -21.16
CA PRO A 243 -3.63 3.13 -22.16
C PRO A 243 -4.99 3.16 -22.86
N THR A 244 -5.38 4.35 -23.34
CA THR A 244 -6.60 4.58 -24.11
C THR A 244 -6.29 5.22 -25.45
N SER A 245 -7.10 4.97 -26.47
CA SER A 245 -6.96 5.59 -27.79
C SER A 245 -7.03 7.12 -27.76
N ALA A 246 -7.78 7.70 -26.82
CA ALA A 246 -7.90 9.15 -26.61
C ALA A 246 -6.71 9.79 -25.87
N ARG A 247 -5.89 9.00 -25.15
CA ARG A 247 -4.69 9.43 -24.40
C ARG A 247 -4.90 10.54 -23.36
N SER A 248 -6.14 10.76 -22.91
CA SER A 248 -6.52 11.81 -21.97
C SER A 248 -6.82 11.26 -20.56
N PRO A 249 -6.64 12.05 -19.49
CA PRO A 249 -6.95 11.64 -18.12
C PRO A 249 -8.41 11.17 -17.95
N THR A 250 -9.35 11.91 -18.54
CA THR A 250 -10.78 11.61 -18.49
C THR A 250 -11.12 10.24 -19.10
N ALA A 251 -10.38 9.79 -20.12
CA ALA A 251 -10.60 8.48 -20.74
C ALA A 251 -10.14 7.31 -19.85
N MET A 252 -9.24 7.54 -18.89
CA MET A 252 -8.79 6.52 -17.93
C MET A 252 -9.81 6.30 -16.80
N LEU A 253 -10.74 7.23 -16.55
CA LEU A 253 -11.71 7.14 -15.45
C LEU A 253 -12.59 5.88 -15.53
N LEU A 254 -12.61 5.09 -14.45
CA LEU A 254 -13.45 3.89 -14.29
C LEU A 254 -14.95 4.24 -14.43
N GLU A 255 -15.37 5.29 -13.73
CA GLU A 255 -16.65 5.97 -13.91
C GLU A 255 -16.39 7.48 -13.85
N ASN A 256 -16.86 8.23 -14.85
CA ASN A 256 -16.84 9.69 -14.77
C ASN A 256 -18.02 10.16 -13.90
N PRO A 257 -17.81 10.95 -12.82
CA PRO A 257 -18.90 11.49 -12.01
C PRO A 257 -19.68 12.64 -12.68
N TYR A 258 -19.21 13.14 -13.83
CA TYR A 258 -19.87 14.16 -14.65
C TYR A 258 -20.11 13.62 -16.07
N SER A 259 -20.75 14.40 -16.96
CA SER A 259 -20.77 14.04 -18.38
C SER A 259 -19.35 14.10 -18.98
N THR A 260 -19.13 13.49 -20.15
CA THR A 260 -17.80 13.52 -20.79
C THR A 260 -17.40 14.89 -21.33
N ASN A 261 -18.37 15.78 -21.56
CA ASN A 261 -18.17 17.06 -22.26
C ASN A 261 -18.63 18.29 -21.44
N THR A 262 -19.27 18.09 -20.28
CA THR A 262 -19.76 19.16 -19.39
C THR A 262 -19.52 18.79 -17.93
N THR A 263 -19.36 19.80 -17.06
CA THR A 263 -19.36 19.63 -15.60
C THR A 263 -20.78 19.49 -15.02
N GLU A 264 -21.79 19.37 -15.87
CA GLU A 264 -23.19 19.23 -15.46
C GLU A 264 -23.54 17.76 -15.21
N TYR A 265 -24.44 17.54 -14.25
CA TYR A 265 -25.02 16.24 -13.97
C TYR A 265 -26.16 15.97 -14.96
N ASP A 266 -26.05 14.88 -15.73
CA ASP A 266 -27.14 14.35 -16.55
C ASP A 266 -28.11 13.56 -15.65
N PRO A 267 -29.36 14.00 -15.42
CA PRO A 267 -30.29 13.31 -14.53
C PRO A 267 -30.79 11.95 -15.05
N SER A 268 -30.48 11.57 -16.31
CA SER A 268 -30.69 10.21 -16.80
C SER A 268 -29.57 9.24 -16.36
N LEU A 269 -28.40 9.76 -15.99
CA LEU A 269 -27.28 8.98 -15.46
C LEU A 269 -27.33 8.98 -13.93
N GLY A 270 -27.48 7.80 -13.32
CA GLY A 270 -27.43 7.67 -11.86
C GLY A 270 -26.16 8.26 -11.25
N LEU A 271 -26.30 8.98 -10.13
CA LEU A 271 -25.17 9.57 -9.39
C LEU A 271 -24.08 8.52 -9.13
N ARG A 272 -22.81 8.93 -9.29
CA ARG A 272 -21.62 8.08 -9.07
C ARG A 272 -20.93 8.43 -7.75
N TRP A 273 -20.10 7.52 -7.26
CA TRP A 273 -19.36 7.71 -6.01
C TRP A 273 -18.18 8.67 -6.19
N ARG A 274 -18.27 9.85 -5.58
CA ARG A 274 -17.12 10.75 -5.40
C ARG A 274 -16.19 10.18 -4.32
N GLN A 275 -14.91 10.54 -4.38
CA GLN A 275 -13.87 10.04 -3.48
C GLN A 275 -13.13 11.24 -2.87
N MET A 276 -12.81 11.25 -1.58
CA MET A 276 -12.24 12.42 -0.89
C MET A 276 -11.14 12.03 0.09
N LYS A 277 -9.95 12.63 -0.05
CA LYS A 277 -8.80 12.38 0.83
C LYS A 277 -8.83 13.29 2.06
N HIS A 278 -8.65 12.68 3.22
CA HIS A 278 -8.39 13.34 4.50
C HIS A 278 -7.07 12.83 5.10
N ALA A 279 -6.44 13.62 5.97
CA ALA A 279 -5.28 13.20 6.75
C ALA A 279 -5.24 13.84 8.15
N CYS A 280 -4.60 13.15 9.09
CA CYS A 280 -4.40 13.58 10.48
C CYS A 280 -2.93 13.34 10.90
N GLY A 281 -2.65 13.43 12.21
CA GLY A 281 -1.36 13.01 12.75
C GLY A 281 -0.19 13.92 12.36
N GLU A 282 1.00 13.33 12.24
CA GLU A 282 2.27 14.04 12.07
C GLU A 282 2.39 14.75 10.72
N ASN A 283 1.77 14.22 9.67
CA ASN A 283 1.97 14.73 8.31
C ASN A 283 1.38 16.15 8.07
N PRO A 284 0.10 16.45 8.38
CA PRO A 284 -0.42 17.81 8.31
C PRO A 284 0.26 18.75 9.32
N ALA A 285 0.50 18.26 10.55
CA ALA A 285 1.16 19.01 11.61
C ALA A 285 2.56 19.52 11.18
N ARG A 286 3.37 18.64 10.60
CA ARG A 286 4.73 18.92 10.10
C ARG A 286 4.76 19.81 8.86
N VAL A 287 3.76 19.74 7.98
CA VAL A 287 3.70 20.60 6.77
C VAL A 287 3.20 22.00 7.09
N TYR A 288 2.28 22.15 8.04
CA TYR A 288 1.66 23.43 8.40
C TYR A 288 2.18 24.04 9.72
N SER A 289 3.22 23.46 10.32
CA SER A 289 3.80 23.88 11.62
C SER A 289 2.76 23.99 12.75
N GLY A 290 1.77 23.09 12.73
CA GLY A 290 0.64 23.06 13.66
C GLY A 290 0.62 21.79 14.51
N THR A 291 -0.48 21.60 15.26
CA THR A 291 -0.69 20.44 16.12
C THR A 291 -1.88 19.58 15.66
N ARG A 292 -2.09 18.45 16.35
CA ARG A 292 -3.33 17.66 16.23
C ARG A 292 -4.58 18.50 16.53
N MET A 293 -4.53 19.42 17.49
CA MET A 293 -5.67 20.29 17.82
C MET A 293 -6.05 21.21 16.65
N ASP A 294 -5.06 21.80 15.97
CA ASP A 294 -5.27 22.65 14.80
C ASP A 294 -5.84 21.86 13.62
N THR A 295 -5.38 20.61 13.45
CA THR A 295 -5.87 19.68 12.42
C THR A 295 -7.33 19.30 12.67
N THR A 296 -7.69 18.89 13.91
CA THR A 296 -9.07 18.59 14.28
C THR A 296 -9.98 19.83 14.26
N TRP A 297 -9.44 21.02 14.58
CA TRP A 297 -10.18 22.28 14.43
C TRP A 297 -10.44 22.63 12.96
N ALA A 298 -9.47 22.42 12.07
CA ALA A 298 -9.63 22.62 10.64
C ALA A 298 -10.74 21.71 10.07
N PHE A 299 -10.83 20.45 10.51
CA PHE A 299 -11.97 19.57 10.20
C PHE A 299 -13.30 20.15 10.69
N ARG A 300 -13.41 20.62 11.94
CA ARG A 300 -14.65 21.21 12.47
C ARG A 300 -15.09 22.44 11.68
N GLN A 301 -14.17 23.34 11.36
CA GLN A 301 -14.46 24.54 10.56
C GLN A 301 -14.94 24.19 9.15
N ALA A 302 -14.24 23.25 8.48
CA ALA A 302 -14.60 22.77 7.15
C ALA A 302 -16.00 22.14 7.10
N TYR A 303 -16.29 21.25 8.05
CA TYR A 303 -17.57 20.55 8.10
C TYR A 303 -18.72 21.42 8.63
N ASP A 304 -18.47 22.43 9.48
CA ASP A 304 -19.52 23.39 9.83
C ASP A 304 -19.87 24.32 8.66
N LYS A 305 -18.88 24.84 7.92
CA LYS A 305 -19.13 25.60 6.68
C LYS A 305 -19.96 24.78 5.68
N ALA A 306 -19.63 23.50 5.50
CA ALA A 306 -20.44 22.59 4.68
C ALA A 306 -21.85 22.35 5.27
N ARG A 307 -21.99 22.21 6.59
CA ARG A 307 -23.28 22.04 7.29
C ARG A 307 -24.17 23.27 7.14
N GLN A 308 -23.61 24.48 7.24
CA GLN A 308 -24.32 25.74 7.03
C GLN A 308 -24.86 25.82 5.60
N ILE A 309 -24.03 25.54 4.59
CA ILE A 309 -24.46 25.50 3.17
C ILE A 309 -25.55 24.45 2.95
N LYS A 310 -25.35 23.21 3.44
CA LYS A 310 -26.37 22.15 3.34
C LYS A 310 -27.71 22.58 3.94
N THR A 311 -27.69 23.20 5.11
CA THR A 311 -28.89 23.66 5.81
C THR A 311 -29.60 24.78 5.05
N ALA A 312 -28.84 25.73 4.48
CA ALA A 312 -29.38 26.79 3.64
C ALA A 312 -30.01 26.22 2.34
N GLN A 313 -29.38 25.22 1.71
CA GLN A 313 -29.92 24.53 0.53
C GLN A 313 -31.23 23.81 0.85
N ASP A 314 -31.27 23.06 1.95
CA ASP A 314 -32.47 22.32 2.35
C ASP A 314 -33.62 23.29 2.69
N ALA A 315 -33.32 24.45 3.29
CA ALA A 315 -34.29 25.52 3.57
C ALA A 315 -34.78 26.25 2.29
N PHE A 316 -33.88 26.57 1.35
CA PHE A 316 -34.23 27.10 0.02
C PHE A 316 -35.21 26.14 -0.66
N CYS A 317 -34.89 24.84 -0.68
CA CYS A 317 -35.68 23.84 -1.36
C CYS A 317 -37.07 23.65 -0.74
N ALA A 318 -37.19 23.70 0.58
CA ALA A 318 -38.49 23.68 1.26
C ALA A 318 -39.37 24.90 0.87
N ASN A 319 -38.78 26.09 0.72
CA ASN A 319 -39.52 27.28 0.28
C ASN A 319 -39.88 27.21 -1.22
N ALA A 320 -38.94 26.82 -2.09
CA ALA A 320 -39.17 26.66 -3.53
C ALA A 320 -40.25 25.61 -3.84
N GLN A 321 -40.20 24.44 -3.20
CA GLN A 321 -41.21 23.38 -3.34
C GLN A 321 -42.58 23.79 -2.77
N ALA A 322 -42.62 24.70 -1.78
CA ALA A 322 -43.84 25.32 -1.29
C ALA A 322 -44.32 26.53 -2.13
N GLY A 323 -43.67 26.82 -3.27
CA GLY A 323 -43.99 27.95 -4.16
C GLY A 323 -43.62 29.34 -3.61
N LYS A 324 -42.88 29.42 -2.51
CA LYS A 324 -42.54 30.66 -1.80
C LYS A 324 -41.25 31.28 -2.32
N TRP A 325 -41.19 31.57 -3.62
CA TRP A 325 -39.96 31.98 -4.31
C TRP A 325 -39.31 33.24 -3.72
N ASP A 326 -40.09 34.28 -3.39
CA ASP A 326 -39.58 35.50 -2.75
C ASP A 326 -38.98 35.27 -1.35
N ALA A 327 -39.29 34.11 -0.72
CA ALA A 327 -38.72 33.66 0.56
C ALA A 327 -37.67 32.54 0.39
N ALA A 328 -37.49 31.99 -0.82
CA ALA A 328 -36.39 31.10 -1.15
C ALA A 328 -35.12 31.92 -1.47
N GLY A 329 -35.27 33.02 -2.23
CA GLY A 329 -34.16 33.88 -2.63
C GLY A 329 -33.30 33.25 -3.73
N GLU A 330 -31.97 33.36 -3.59
CA GLU A 330 -31.01 32.68 -4.47
C GLU A 330 -30.64 31.30 -3.90
N PHE A 331 -30.35 30.33 -4.77
CA PHE A 331 -29.92 29.00 -4.33
C PHE A 331 -28.51 29.07 -3.71
N PRO A 332 -28.31 28.65 -2.44
CA PRO A 332 -27.03 28.79 -1.76
C PRO A 332 -26.03 27.73 -2.24
N GLU A 333 -25.22 28.12 -3.22
CA GLU A 333 -24.16 27.34 -3.82
C GLU A 333 -22.78 27.94 -3.53
N ASP A 334 -21.82 27.06 -3.30
CA ASP A 334 -20.43 27.43 -3.03
C ASP A 334 -19.54 26.28 -3.50
N TYR A 335 -19.05 26.37 -4.73
CA TYR A 335 -18.27 25.32 -5.40
C TYR A 335 -16.99 24.92 -4.65
N GLN A 336 -16.49 25.78 -3.74
CA GLN A 336 -15.36 25.40 -2.90
C GLN A 336 -15.72 24.30 -1.88
N TRP A 337 -16.97 24.29 -1.39
CA TRP A 337 -17.41 23.44 -0.28
C TRP A 337 -18.42 22.38 -0.69
N GLU A 338 -18.95 22.46 -1.92
CA GLU A 338 -19.85 21.49 -2.57
C GLU A 338 -19.45 20.02 -2.31
N ALA A 339 -18.18 19.68 -2.48
CA ALA A 339 -17.70 18.30 -2.26
C ALA A 339 -17.85 17.83 -0.79
N LEU A 340 -17.75 18.71 0.20
CA LEU A 340 -18.04 18.38 1.61
C LEU A 340 -19.53 18.42 1.93
N VAL A 341 -20.32 19.26 1.26
CA VAL A 341 -21.79 19.19 1.30
C VAL A 341 -22.25 17.80 0.82
N ASP A 342 -21.60 17.25 -0.22
CA ASP A 342 -21.84 15.89 -0.71
C ASP A 342 -21.35 14.79 0.25
N VAL A 343 -20.30 15.03 1.05
CA VAL A 343 -19.96 14.14 2.19
C VAL A 343 -21.10 14.11 3.21
N LEU A 344 -21.63 15.28 3.60
CA LEU A 344 -22.75 15.39 4.54
C LEU A 344 -24.09 14.89 3.97
N ARG A 345 -24.23 14.86 2.64
CA ARG A 345 -25.33 14.16 1.93
C ARG A 345 -25.03 12.68 1.71
N GLY A 346 -23.86 12.19 2.09
CA GLY A 346 -23.42 10.79 2.04
C GLY A 346 -23.37 10.25 0.61
N ARG A 347 -22.63 10.94 -0.26
CA ARG A 347 -22.36 10.60 -1.69
C ARG A 347 -20.89 10.36 -1.99
N VAL A 348 -20.05 10.53 -0.98
CA VAL A 348 -18.60 10.58 -1.07
C VAL A 348 -18.04 9.47 -0.18
N LYS A 349 -17.14 8.65 -0.73
CA LYS A 349 -16.30 7.76 0.06
C LYS A 349 -15.14 8.59 0.62
N VAL A 350 -15.11 8.78 1.94
CA VAL A 350 -14.03 9.50 2.63
C VAL A 350 -12.91 8.52 2.97
N HIS A 351 -11.70 8.83 2.54
CA HIS A 351 -10.49 8.01 2.69
C HIS A 351 -9.50 8.75 3.57
N ASN A 352 -9.22 8.21 4.76
CA ASN A 352 -8.65 8.99 5.84
C ASN A 352 -7.30 8.44 6.34
N HIS A 353 -6.21 9.13 5.99
CA HIS A 353 -4.85 8.86 6.46
C HIS A 353 -4.74 9.15 7.97
N CYS A 354 -4.67 8.10 8.80
CA CYS A 354 -4.38 8.18 10.22
C CYS A 354 -3.57 6.99 10.70
N TYR A 355 -2.87 7.14 11.82
CA TYR A 355 -2.00 6.11 12.37
C TYR A 355 -2.36 5.75 13.81
N GLU A 356 -2.27 6.72 14.71
CA GLU A 356 -2.46 6.53 16.16
C GLU A 356 -3.92 6.60 16.61
N THR A 357 -4.19 5.91 17.72
CA THR A 357 -5.46 5.85 18.44
C THR A 357 -6.06 7.22 18.73
N VAL A 358 -5.23 8.22 19.05
CA VAL A 358 -5.67 9.59 19.32
C VAL A 358 -6.34 10.22 18.10
N ASP A 359 -5.78 10.07 16.90
CA ASP A 359 -6.37 10.62 15.69
C ASP A 359 -7.54 9.78 15.17
N LEU A 360 -7.48 8.46 15.37
CA LEU A 360 -8.57 7.53 15.05
C LEU A 360 -9.84 7.87 15.85
N ASP A 361 -9.71 8.11 17.18
CA ASP A 361 -10.84 8.55 17.99
C ASP A 361 -11.28 9.96 17.62
N ASP A 362 -10.37 10.92 17.38
CA ASP A 362 -10.72 12.27 16.91
C ASP A 362 -11.60 12.22 15.66
N MET A 363 -11.25 11.40 14.66
CA MET A 363 -12.06 11.21 13.45
C MET A 363 -13.37 10.46 13.72
N VAL A 364 -13.40 9.50 14.64
CA VAL A 364 -14.65 8.86 15.11
C VAL A 364 -15.58 9.86 15.82
N ARG A 365 -15.04 10.84 16.56
CA ARG A 365 -15.83 11.92 17.15
C ARG A 365 -16.31 12.90 16.09
N ILE A 366 -15.49 13.29 15.11
CA ILE A 366 -15.87 14.18 13.98
C ILE A 366 -16.97 13.55 13.09
N THR A 367 -16.87 12.27 12.74
CA THR A 367 -17.93 11.56 11.98
C THR A 367 -19.26 11.55 12.75
N ASN A 368 -19.22 11.40 14.08
CA ASN A 368 -20.40 11.49 14.93
C ASN A 368 -20.91 12.92 15.17
N GLU A 369 -20.05 13.94 15.11
CA GLU A 369 -20.41 15.36 15.25
C GLU A 369 -21.17 15.86 14.01
N PHE A 370 -20.71 15.46 12.81
CA PHE A 370 -21.25 15.94 11.53
C PHE A 370 -22.08 14.92 10.74
N LYS A 371 -22.19 13.68 11.21
CA LYS A 371 -23.06 12.62 10.66
C LYS A 371 -22.71 12.18 9.23
N PHE A 372 -21.43 11.90 8.99
CA PHE A 372 -20.92 11.27 7.76
C PHE A 372 -20.09 10.02 8.06
N SER A 373 -19.93 9.12 7.07
CA SER A 373 -19.20 7.86 7.19
C SER A 373 -17.82 7.94 6.54
N ILE A 374 -16.82 7.26 7.13
CA ILE A 374 -15.51 7.02 6.51
C ILE A 374 -15.57 5.67 5.79
N ALA A 375 -15.04 5.62 4.56
CA ALA A 375 -14.95 4.38 3.79
C ALA A 375 -13.80 3.51 4.31
N ALA A 376 -12.59 4.08 4.39
CA ALA A 376 -11.43 3.44 4.98
C ALA A 376 -10.54 4.40 5.78
N PHE A 377 -9.97 3.89 6.88
CA PHE A 377 -8.75 4.46 7.45
C PHE A 377 -7.54 3.89 6.72
N HIS A 378 -6.62 4.76 6.30
CA HIS A 378 -5.43 4.39 5.52
C HIS A 378 -4.18 4.42 6.41
N HIS A 379 -3.21 3.54 6.14
CA HIS A 379 -1.97 3.24 6.90
C HIS A 379 -2.26 2.67 8.29
N ALA A 380 -3.05 3.38 9.10
CA ALA A 380 -3.92 2.86 10.14
C ALA A 380 -3.25 1.95 11.19
N HIS A 381 -1.97 2.20 11.49
CA HIS A 381 -1.13 1.24 12.18
C HIS A 381 -1.56 0.86 13.61
N GLU A 382 -2.31 1.67 14.37
CA GLU A 382 -2.85 1.26 15.69
C GLU A 382 -4.28 0.71 15.65
N THR A 383 -4.93 0.61 14.49
CA THR A 383 -6.35 0.20 14.42
C THR A 383 -6.65 -1.16 15.04
N TYR A 384 -5.70 -2.08 15.02
CA TYR A 384 -5.82 -3.42 15.62
C TYR A 384 -5.84 -3.39 17.17
N LEU A 385 -5.35 -2.30 17.79
CA LEU A 385 -5.45 -2.05 19.23
C LEU A 385 -6.83 -1.51 19.63
N VAL A 386 -7.52 -0.81 18.71
CA VAL A 386 -8.82 -0.17 18.97
C VAL A 386 -9.99 -0.54 18.03
N PRO A 387 -10.25 -1.83 17.69
CA PRO A 387 -11.43 -2.22 16.91
C PRO A 387 -12.76 -1.72 17.50
N SER A 388 -12.87 -1.63 18.83
CA SER A 388 -14.05 -1.09 19.52
C SER A 388 -14.26 0.41 19.32
N THR A 389 -13.25 1.16 18.93
CA THR A 389 -13.37 2.59 18.59
C THR A 389 -13.79 2.77 17.14
N LEU A 390 -13.22 1.98 16.21
CA LEU A 390 -13.67 1.94 14.82
C LEU A 390 -15.16 1.58 14.69
N LYS A 391 -15.63 0.63 15.51
CA LYS A 391 -17.05 0.23 15.58
C LYS A 391 -18.00 1.31 16.14
N LYS A 392 -17.49 2.46 16.60
CA LYS A 392 -18.29 3.64 17.01
C LYS A 392 -18.39 4.72 15.92
N ALA A 393 -17.71 4.56 14.77
CA ALA A 393 -17.82 5.51 13.67
C ALA A 393 -19.27 5.65 13.18
N TYR A 394 -19.63 6.83 12.67
CA TYR A 394 -21.01 7.05 12.24
C TYR A 394 -21.35 6.28 10.95
N GLY A 395 -22.54 5.66 10.94
CA GLY A 395 -23.06 4.85 9.83
C GLY A 395 -22.65 3.39 9.93
N HIS A 396 -21.35 3.10 9.76
CA HIS A 396 -20.78 1.75 9.84
C HIS A 396 -19.31 1.82 10.28
N PRO A 397 -18.70 0.70 10.76
CA PRO A 397 -17.26 0.63 10.94
C PRO A 397 -16.53 0.89 9.61
N PRO A 398 -15.45 1.69 9.58
CA PRO A 398 -14.65 1.87 8.36
C PRO A 398 -13.80 0.63 8.10
N ALA A 399 -13.46 0.39 6.84
CA ALA A 399 -12.42 -0.56 6.48
C ALA A 399 -11.02 -0.04 6.86
N VAL A 400 -10.03 -0.91 6.82
CA VAL A 400 -8.64 -0.60 7.19
C VAL A 400 -7.70 -0.95 6.04
N ALA A 401 -7.13 0.08 5.41
CA ALA A 401 -6.19 -0.04 4.29
C ALA A 401 -4.74 0.07 4.78
N LEU A 402 -4.13 -1.09 5.03
CA LEU A 402 -2.81 -1.25 5.66
C LEU A 402 -1.67 -1.38 4.63
N PHE A 403 -0.45 -1.28 5.15
CA PHE A 403 0.68 -2.06 4.63
C PHE A 403 0.78 -3.36 5.43
N SER A 404 1.26 -4.44 4.81
CA SER A 404 1.49 -5.73 5.50
C SER A 404 2.60 -5.63 6.56
N ILE A 405 3.73 -4.98 6.21
CA ILE A 405 4.91 -4.87 7.10
C ILE A 405 5.55 -3.49 7.21
N LYS A 406 5.42 -2.62 6.18
CA LYS A 406 6.04 -1.29 6.13
C LYS A 406 5.50 -0.43 7.28
N SER A 407 6.32 -0.24 8.31
CA SER A 407 5.95 0.33 9.62
C SER A 407 7.20 0.85 10.35
N ARG A 408 7.05 1.52 11.51
CA ARG A 408 8.18 1.98 12.35
C ARG A 408 9.20 2.88 11.62
N PHE A 409 8.74 3.67 10.65
CA PHE A 409 9.52 4.63 9.83
C PHE A 409 9.17 6.11 10.10
N LYS A 410 8.35 6.33 11.14
CA LYS A 410 7.88 7.59 11.74
C LYS A 410 7.42 7.28 13.17
N ARG A 411 7.40 8.27 14.08
CA ARG A 411 6.93 8.05 15.46
C ARG A 411 5.47 7.58 15.52
N GLU A 412 4.56 8.11 14.72
CA GLU A 412 3.16 7.64 14.65
C GLU A 412 3.01 6.22 14.08
N SER A 413 4.04 5.69 13.39
CA SER A 413 4.04 4.33 12.83
C SER A 413 4.68 3.27 13.73
N TYR A 414 5.20 3.67 14.89
CA TYR A 414 6.08 2.83 15.72
C TYR A 414 5.38 1.61 16.35
N ARG A 415 4.10 1.75 16.71
CA ARG A 415 3.24 0.66 17.24
C ARG A 415 2.56 -0.19 16.16
N GLY A 416 2.92 -0.01 14.88
CA GLY A 416 2.44 -0.89 13.80
C GLY A 416 2.82 -2.35 14.04
N SER A 417 2.01 -3.27 13.54
CA SER A 417 2.20 -4.72 13.68
C SER A 417 1.82 -5.46 12.40
N GLU A 418 2.70 -6.33 11.97
CA GLU A 418 2.52 -7.36 10.94
C GLU A 418 1.31 -8.28 11.19
N PHE A 419 0.87 -8.45 12.44
CA PHE A 419 -0.30 -9.24 12.81
C PHE A 419 -1.62 -8.44 12.76
N ALA A 420 -1.57 -7.12 12.54
CA ALA A 420 -2.75 -6.27 12.46
C ALA A 420 -3.81 -6.76 11.43
N PRO A 421 -3.46 -7.24 10.22
CA PRO A 421 -4.44 -7.78 9.27
C PRO A 421 -5.28 -8.93 9.86
N LYS A 422 -4.64 -9.88 10.54
CA LYS A 422 -5.29 -11.01 11.22
C LYS A 422 -6.22 -10.53 12.32
N ILE A 423 -5.69 -9.74 13.26
CA ILE A 423 -6.42 -9.26 14.45
C ILE A 423 -7.66 -8.44 14.07
N LEU A 424 -7.59 -7.65 13.00
CA LEU A 424 -8.71 -6.88 12.46
C LEU A 424 -9.77 -7.76 11.81
N ALA A 425 -9.37 -8.78 11.05
CA ALA A 425 -10.28 -9.73 10.42
C ALA A 425 -11.01 -10.59 11.46
N GLU A 426 -10.31 -11.07 12.49
CA GLU A 426 -10.89 -11.76 13.66
C GLU A 426 -11.87 -10.87 14.42
N ASN A 427 -11.62 -9.55 14.46
CA ASN A 427 -12.56 -8.55 14.97
C ASN A 427 -13.72 -8.24 14.02
N GLY A 428 -13.82 -8.84 12.84
CA GLY A 428 -14.89 -8.60 11.87
C GLY A 428 -14.82 -7.23 11.20
N LEU A 429 -13.61 -6.68 11.02
CA LEU A 429 -13.35 -5.46 10.24
C LEU A 429 -12.82 -5.82 8.84
N GLN A 430 -13.24 -5.07 7.82
CA GLN A 430 -12.73 -5.24 6.45
C GLN A 430 -11.28 -4.76 6.36
N VAL A 431 -10.40 -5.63 5.88
CA VAL A 431 -8.97 -5.37 5.69
C VAL A 431 -8.66 -5.26 4.20
N ILE A 432 -7.86 -4.25 3.86
CA ILE A 432 -7.35 -3.98 2.51
C ILE A 432 -5.83 -3.84 2.58
N MET A 433 -5.11 -4.38 1.60
CA MET A 433 -3.71 -4.03 1.35
C MET A 433 -3.66 -2.98 0.24
N LYS A 434 -2.79 -1.96 0.38
CA LYS A 434 -2.61 -0.89 -0.62
C LYS A 434 -1.14 -0.63 -0.92
N SER A 435 -0.82 -0.04 -2.07
CA SER A 435 0.58 0.23 -2.44
C SER A 435 1.12 1.50 -1.80
N ASP A 436 0.29 2.55 -1.64
CA ASP A 436 0.74 3.90 -1.30
C ASP A 436 1.75 4.46 -2.33
N HIS A 437 1.67 3.98 -3.58
CA HIS A 437 2.62 4.25 -4.66
C HIS A 437 2.98 5.74 -4.73
N PRO A 438 4.26 6.13 -4.79
CA PRO A 438 5.44 5.27 -5.00
C PRO A 438 6.07 4.67 -3.72
N VAL A 439 5.46 4.77 -2.53
CA VAL A 439 6.08 4.29 -1.27
C VAL A 439 6.33 2.78 -1.26
N LEU A 440 5.47 1.99 -1.91
CA LEU A 440 5.77 0.65 -2.40
C LEU A 440 5.45 0.61 -3.90
N ASP A 441 6.20 -0.19 -4.68
CA ASP A 441 5.86 -0.44 -6.07
C ASP A 441 4.57 -1.28 -6.16
N SER A 442 3.52 -0.67 -6.70
CA SER A 442 2.19 -1.26 -6.93
C SER A 442 2.22 -2.50 -7.82
N ARG A 443 3.26 -2.72 -8.64
CA ARG A 443 3.49 -4.00 -9.33
C ARG A 443 3.55 -5.19 -8.38
N TYR A 444 3.92 -4.97 -7.11
CA TYR A 444 4.01 -6.01 -6.09
C TYR A 444 2.94 -5.87 -5.01
N LEU A 445 1.81 -5.23 -5.29
CA LEU A 445 0.68 -5.16 -4.33
C LEU A 445 0.17 -6.54 -3.90
N LEU A 446 0.32 -7.57 -4.75
CA LEU A 446 0.05 -8.95 -4.38
C LEU A 446 1.01 -9.49 -3.29
N ASN A 447 2.25 -9.00 -3.23
CA ASN A 447 3.21 -9.35 -2.18
C ASN A 447 2.72 -8.90 -0.79
N GLU A 448 1.96 -7.80 -0.70
CA GLU A 448 1.36 -7.39 0.57
C GLU A 448 0.28 -8.38 1.03
N ALA A 449 -0.50 -8.95 0.10
CA ALA A 449 -1.44 -10.04 0.40
C ALA A 449 -0.71 -11.35 0.79
N GLN A 450 0.38 -11.69 0.08
CA GLN A 450 1.24 -12.84 0.40
C GLN A 450 1.83 -12.71 1.82
N THR A 451 2.34 -11.53 2.15
CA THR A 451 2.97 -11.23 3.45
C THR A 451 1.94 -11.17 4.57
N ALA A 452 0.75 -10.58 4.33
CA ALA A 452 -0.35 -10.63 5.30
C ALA A 452 -0.84 -12.06 5.56
N HIS A 453 -0.84 -12.93 4.55
CA HIS A 453 -1.17 -14.36 4.71
C HIS A 453 -0.09 -15.12 5.50
N TYR A 454 1.20 -14.82 5.27
CA TYR A 454 2.31 -15.35 6.06
C TYR A 454 2.14 -15.02 7.56
N PHE A 455 1.77 -13.79 7.91
CA PHE A 455 1.47 -13.38 9.29
C PHE A 455 0.03 -13.71 9.76
N GLY A 456 -0.64 -14.67 9.10
CA GLY A 456 -1.84 -15.34 9.63
C GLY A 456 -3.19 -14.78 9.19
N LEU A 457 -3.27 -13.87 8.21
CA LEU A 457 -4.55 -13.55 7.55
C LEU A 457 -5.03 -14.78 6.74
N PRO A 458 -6.30 -15.22 6.83
CA PRO A 458 -6.80 -16.35 6.04
C PRO A 458 -6.65 -16.11 4.53
N SER A 459 -6.26 -17.13 3.76
CA SER A 459 -5.91 -17.01 2.34
C SER A 459 -7.02 -16.41 1.47
N ASN A 460 -8.27 -16.79 1.72
CA ASN A 460 -9.44 -16.23 1.05
C ASN A 460 -9.63 -14.72 1.32
N LEU A 461 -9.30 -14.27 2.53
CA LEU A 461 -9.35 -12.86 2.92
C LEU A 461 -8.13 -12.09 2.42
N ALA A 462 -6.96 -12.71 2.37
CA ALA A 462 -5.74 -12.11 1.84
C ALA A 462 -5.88 -11.78 0.35
N LEU A 463 -6.41 -12.70 -0.47
CA LEU A 463 -6.66 -12.43 -1.89
C LEU A 463 -7.83 -11.44 -2.09
N ALA A 464 -8.85 -11.48 -1.24
CA ALA A 464 -9.94 -10.50 -1.22
C ALA A 464 -9.47 -9.08 -0.85
N ALA A 465 -8.47 -8.94 0.03
CA ALA A 465 -7.92 -7.65 0.48
C ALA A 465 -7.24 -6.82 -0.62
N VAL A 466 -7.00 -7.40 -1.81
CA VAL A 466 -6.47 -6.73 -3.01
C VAL A 466 -7.43 -6.78 -4.22
N THR A 467 -8.65 -7.29 -4.06
CA THR A 467 -9.61 -7.48 -5.17
C THR A 467 -11.06 -7.08 -4.82
N SER A 468 -11.80 -7.94 -4.12
CA SER A 468 -13.23 -7.76 -3.83
C SER A 468 -13.49 -6.74 -2.73
N THR A 469 -12.81 -6.88 -1.57
CA THR A 469 -12.93 -5.95 -0.44
C THR A 469 -12.61 -4.50 -0.82
N PRO A 470 -11.52 -4.18 -1.53
CA PRO A 470 -11.28 -2.81 -1.98
C PRO A 470 -12.36 -2.29 -2.95
N ALA A 471 -12.90 -3.14 -3.84
CA ALA A 471 -13.98 -2.76 -4.75
C ALA A 471 -15.30 -2.39 -4.01
N GLU A 472 -15.70 -3.15 -3.00
CA GLU A 472 -16.85 -2.82 -2.14
C GLU A 472 -16.66 -1.48 -1.39
N VAL A 473 -15.47 -1.29 -0.82
CA VAL A 473 -15.16 -0.13 0.03
C VAL A 473 -15.13 1.17 -0.78
N ILE A 474 -14.60 1.18 -2.01
CA ILE A 474 -14.67 2.34 -2.93
C ILE A 474 -16.04 2.50 -3.62
N GLY A 475 -16.92 1.48 -3.54
CA GLY A 475 -18.27 1.49 -4.15
C GLY A 475 -18.26 1.21 -5.65
N GLN A 476 -17.52 0.18 -6.07
CA GLN A 476 -17.38 -0.28 -7.46
C GLN A 476 -17.51 -1.82 -7.59
N ASP A 477 -18.09 -2.46 -6.56
CA ASP A 477 -18.44 -3.88 -6.51
C ASP A 477 -19.51 -4.31 -7.53
N HIS A 478 -20.08 -3.37 -8.29
CA HIS A 478 -20.88 -3.64 -9.50
C HIS A 478 -20.05 -3.80 -10.78
N ARG A 479 -18.77 -3.37 -10.80
CA ARG A 479 -17.90 -3.39 -11.98
C ARG A 479 -16.71 -4.33 -11.88
N ILE A 480 -16.02 -4.32 -10.74
CA ILE A 480 -14.65 -4.86 -10.57
C ILE A 480 -14.51 -5.66 -9.27
N GLY A 481 -13.36 -6.30 -9.07
CA GLY A 481 -13.03 -7.08 -7.87
C GLY A 481 -13.63 -8.49 -7.82
N PHE A 482 -14.37 -8.92 -8.85
CA PHE A 482 -15.02 -10.24 -8.92
C PHE A 482 -14.98 -10.81 -10.35
N ILE A 483 -14.91 -12.13 -10.48
CA ILE A 483 -15.21 -12.83 -11.75
C ILE A 483 -16.70 -13.21 -11.75
N LYS A 484 -17.53 -12.42 -12.45
CA LYS A 484 -18.98 -12.60 -12.49
C LYS A 484 -19.56 -12.04 -13.81
N PRO A 485 -20.55 -12.70 -14.44
CA PRO A 485 -21.18 -12.17 -15.65
C PRO A 485 -21.72 -10.73 -15.49
N GLY A 486 -21.53 -9.91 -16.52
CA GLY A 486 -21.93 -8.49 -16.55
C GLY A 486 -20.90 -7.53 -15.94
N TYR A 487 -19.80 -8.01 -15.34
CA TYR A 487 -18.72 -7.20 -14.78
C TYR A 487 -17.75 -6.76 -15.88
N ASP A 488 -16.91 -5.76 -15.61
CA ASP A 488 -15.87 -5.37 -16.57
C ASP A 488 -14.89 -6.54 -16.76
N ALA A 489 -14.36 -6.70 -17.97
CA ALA A 489 -13.39 -7.75 -18.29
C ALA A 489 -11.97 -7.43 -17.79
N ASP A 490 -11.87 -7.24 -16.47
CA ASP A 490 -10.65 -7.02 -15.70
C ASP A 490 -10.26 -8.31 -14.96
N ILE A 491 -9.36 -9.11 -15.54
CA ILE A 491 -8.95 -10.42 -14.99
C ILE A 491 -7.45 -10.67 -15.17
N VAL A 492 -6.89 -11.53 -14.32
CA VAL A 492 -5.47 -11.92 -14.32
C VAL A 492 -5.33 -13.43 -14.36
N LEU A 493 -4.55 -13.93 -15.31
CA LEU A 493 -4.13 -15.33 -15.40
C LEU A 493 -2.71 -15.45 -14.83
N TRP A 494 -2.50 -16.35 -13.88
CA TRP A 494 -1.27 -16.45 -13.09
C TRP A 494 -0.38 -17.63 -13.50
N ASP A 495 0.92 -17.55 -13.19
CA ASP A 495 1.87 -18.65 -13.38
C ASP A 495 1.81 -19.72 -12.28
N SER A 496 1.35 -19.32 -11.10
CA SER A 496 1.27 -20.06 -9.85
C SER A 496 0.01 -19.64 -9.07
N HIS A 497 -0.24 -20.19 -7.88
CA HIS A 497 -1.29 -19.69 -7.00
C HIS A 497 -0.99 -18.23 -6.60
N PRO A 498 -1.96 -17.29 -6.59
CA PRO A 498 -1.68 -15.87 -6.37
C PRO A 498 -0.98 -15.54 -5.05
N LEU A 499 -1.15 -16.37 -4.01
CA LEU A 499 -0.44 -16.18 -2.74
C LEU A 499 0.92 -16.90 -2.65
N ALA A 500 1.36 -17.61 -3.69
CA ALA A 500 2.70 -18.22 -3.70
C ALA A 500 3.80 -17.15 -3.89
N LEU A 501 4.95 -17.33 -3.25
CA LEU A 501 6.07 -16.38 -3.34
C LEU A 501 6.45 -16.12 -4.80
N GLY A 502 6.47 -14.85 -5.17
CA GLY A 502 6.83 -14.41 -6.52
C GLY A 502 5.76 -14.65 -7.60
N ALA A 503 4.52 -15.02 -7.25
CA ALA A 503 3.44 -15.24 -8.23
C ALA A 503 3.34 -14.11 -9.28
N THR A 504 3.35 -14.49 -10.56
CA THR A 504 3.52 -13.55 -11.68
C THR A 504 2.39 -13.72 -12.72
N PRO A 505 1.82 -12.64 -13.28
CA PRO A 505 0.82 -12.73 -14.34
C PRO A 505 1.37 -13.32 -15.64
N LYS A 506 0.75 -14.40 -16.15
CA LYS A 506 0.88 -14.86 -17.53
C LYS A 506 0.19 -13.90 -18.51
N GLN A 507 -0.92 -13.28 -18.11
CA GLN A 507 -1.63 -12.25 -18.87
C GLN A 507 -2.57 -11.45 -17.97
N VAL A 508 -2.78 -10.18 -18.30
CA VAL A 508 -3.72 -9.27 -17.64
C VAL A 508 -4.64 -8.65 -18.68
N TRP A 509 -5.94 -8.71 -18.46
CA TRP A 509 -6.95 -8.04 -19.26
C TRP A 509 -7.53 -6.85 -18.49
N ILE A 510 -7.81 -5.76 -19.20
CA ILE A 510 -8.48 -4.56 -18.66
C ILE A 510 -9.48 -4.09 -19.71
N ASP A 511 -10.75 -3.92 -19.34
CA ASP A 511 -11.88 -3.75 -20.28
C ASP A 511 -11.87 -4.81 -21.42
N GLY A 512 -11.33 -6.02 -21.16
CA GLY A 512 -11.22 -7.12 -22.12
C GLY A 512 -10.01 -7.06 -23.06
N ILE A 513 -9.17 -6.03 -22.96
CA ILE A 513 -7.98 -5.84 -23.79
C ILE A 513 -6.77 -6.49 -23.09
N PRO A 514 -6.04 -7.44 -23.72
CA PRO A 514 -4.82 -8.00 -23.15
C PRO A 514 -3.69 -6.96 -23.12
N GLN A 515 -3.04 -6.81 -21.97
CA GLN A 515 -2.06 -5.75 -21.71
C GLN A 515 -0.61 -6.20 -21.92
N ILE A 516 -0.30 -7.47 -21.63
CA ILE A 516 1.06 -8.01 -21.74
C ILE A 516 1.25 -8.58 -23.16
N LYS A 517 1.97 -7.85 -24.02
CA LYS A 517 2.13 -8.19 -25.45
C LYS A 517 2.92 -9.47 -25.70
N SER A 518 3.96 -9.70 -24.90
CA SER A 518 4.88 -10.84 -25.01
C SER A 518 5.23 -11.31 -23.60
N PRO A 519 4.37 -12.08 -22.92
CA PRO A 519 4.58 -12.47 -21.53
C PRO A 519 5.74 -13.46 -21.40
N CYS A 520 6.73 -13.11 -20.58
CA CYS A 520 7.78 -14.03 -20.17
C CYS A 520 7.32 -14.81 -18.93
N VAL A 521 7.20 -16.14 -19.03
CA VAL A 521 6.70 -17.00 -17.95
C VAL A 521 7.83 -17.93 -17.51
N VAL A 522 8.15 -17.91 -16.21
CA VAL A 522 9.08 -18.86 -15.60
C VAL A 522 8.28 -20.05 -15.08
N GLU A 523 8.75 -21.27 -15.35
CA GLU A 523 8.11 -22.47 -14.80
C GLU A 523 8.48 -22.62 -13.32
N LYS A 524 7.46 -22.73 -12.46
CA LYS A 524 7.61 -22.78 -11.00
C LYS A 524 7.32 -24.18 -10.46
N PRO A 525 7.91 -24.56 -9.30
CA PRO A 525 7.66 -25.85 -8.65
C PRO A 525 6.16 -26.14 -8.45
N ALA A 526 5.79 -27.42 -8.46
CA ALA A 526 4.40 -27.85 -8.28
C ALA A 526 3.79 -27.39 -6.93
N SER A 527 4.62 -27.22 -5.90
CA SER A 527 4.23 -26.63 -4.61
C SER A 527 3.74 -25.18 -4.71
N SER A 528 4.17 -24.42 -5.72
CA SER A 528 3.66 -23.06 -5.99
C SER A 528 2.25 -23.05 -6.61
N GLN A 529 1.69 -24.20 -6.99
CA GLN A 529 0.35 -24.28 -7.60
C GLN A 529 -0.79 -24.44 -6.59
N VAL A 530 -0.50 -24.47 -5.30
CA VAL A 530 -1.48 -24.54 -4.19
C VAL A 530 -1.37 -23.30 -3.29
N VAL A 531 -2.32 -23.13 -2.36
CA VAL A 531 -2.20 -22.16 -1.26
C VAL A 531 -0.90 -22.49 -0.49
N PRO A 532 -0.01 -21.52 -0.24
CA PRO A 532 1.19 -21.79 0.55
C PRO A 532 0.81 -22.18 1.98
N GLU A 533 1.57 -23.08 2.58
CA GLU A 533 1.53 -23.27 4.03
C GLU A 533 2.27 -22.11 4.70
N THR A 534 1.72 -21.59 5.81
CA THR A 534 2.29 -20.47 6.56
C THR A 534 2.38 -20.82 8.05
N PRO A 535 3.36 -20.28 8.80
CA PRO A 535 3.51 -20.63 10.20
C PRO A 535 2.37 -20.14 11.09
N ASN A 536 2.16 -20.84 12.21
CA ASN A 536 1.34 -20.31 13.28
C ASN A 536 2.06 -19.13 13.98
N PHE A 537 1.32 -18.04 14.17
CA PHE A 537 1.73 -16.82 14.89
C PHE A 537 0.65 -16.37 15.89
N ASP A 538 -0.03 -17.31 16.55
CA ASP A 538 -1.05 -17.00 17.56
C ASP A 538 -0.43 -16.35 18.81
N GLU A 539 0.72 -16.85 19.26
CA GLU A 539 1.48 -16.31 20.39
C GLU A 539 1.98 -14.89 20.09
N GLU A 540 2.67 -14.67 18.96
CA GLU A 540 3.20 -13.34 18.63
C GLU A 540 2.11 -12.30 18.27
N ALA A 541 0.96 -12.74 17.76
CA ALA A 541 -0.19 -11.86 17.58
C ALA A 541 -0.80 -11.41 18.92
N GLN A 542 -0.83 -12.30 19.93
CA GLN A 542 -1.27 -11.95 21.28
C GLN A 542 -0.23 -11.08 22.00
N GLU A 543 1.07 -11.38 21.89
CA GLU A 543 2.14 -10.50 22.40
C GLU A 543 2.05 -9.09 21.77
N ALA A 544 1.71 -8.98 20.48
CA ALA A 544 1.50 -7.69 19.84
C ALA A 544 0.29 -6.90 20.38
N LEU A 545 -0.71 -7.56 20.96
CA LEU A 545 -1.80 -6.91 21.70
C LEU A 545 -1.40 -6.55 23.12
N ASP A 546 -0.85 -7.51 23.87
CA ASP A 546 -0.49 -7.37 25.29
C ASP A 546 0.57 -6.28 25.54
N TYR A 547 1.44 -6.05 24.55
CA TYR A 547 2.45 -4.99 24.55
C TYR A 547 2.13 -3.83 23.59
N GLU A 548 0.89 -3.66 23.14
CA GLU A 548 0.44 -2.52 22.33
C GLU A 548 1.35 -2.24 21.09
N GLY A 549 1.78 -3.28 20.38
CA GLY A 549 2.67 -3.19 19.21
C GLY A 549 4.17 -3.09 19.47
N VAL A 550 4.58 -3.02 20.74
CA VAL A 550 6.00 -3.02 21.14
C VAL A 550 6.40 -4.23 22.01
N PRO A 551 6.04 -5.50 21.67
CA PRO A 551 6.49 -6.66 22.42
C PRO A 551 8.03 -6.75 22.50
N PRO A 552 8.57 -7.36 23.57
CA PRO A 552 10.00 -7.58 23.74
C PRO A 552 10.50 -8.56 22.66
N LEU A 553 11.58 -8.18 21.96
CA LEU A 553 12.10 -8.95 20.81
C LEU A 553 13.45 -9.64 21.07
N ALA A 554 14.01 -9.49 22.28
CA ALA A 554 15.20 -10.23 22.68
C ALA A 554 14.94 -11.76 22.65
N PRO A 555 15.97 -12.59 22.46
CA PRO A 555 15.83 -14.05 22.50
C PRO A 555 15.16 -14.54 23.80
N LYS A 556 14.21 -15.48 23.69
CA LYS A 556 13.52 -16.07 24.84
C LYS A 556 14.49 -16.90 25.70
N HIS A 557 15.47 -17.57 25.09
CA HIS A 557 16.56 -18.26 25.79
C HIS A 557 17.90 -18.14 25.06
N ALA A 558 18.94 -17.65 25.73
CA ALA A 558 20.33 -17.73 25.26
C ALA A 558 21.02 -18.96 25.89
N VAL A 559 21.20 -20.04 25.13
CA VAL A 559 21.71 -21.32 25.62
C VAL A 559 23.23 -21.39 25.45
N LEU A 560 23.93 -21.48 26.58
CA LEU A 560 25.36 -21.77 26.67
C LEU A 560 25.54 -23.28 26.92
N GLY A 561 25.90 -24.02 25.87
CA GLY A 561 26.06 -25.48 25.90
C GLY A 561 25.26 -26.19 24.81
N SER A 562 24.76 -27.38 25.13
CA SER A 562 24.20 -28.33 24.17
C SER A 562 22.76 -28.03 23.74
N VAL A 563 22.53 -27.94 22.42
CA VAL A 563 21.21 -27.84 21.77
C VAL A 563 21.06 -28.94 20.72
N ILE A 564 19.89 -29.55 20.66
CA ILE A 564 19.57 -30.67 19.76
C ILE A 564 18.38 -30.27 18.87
N PHE A 565 18.62 -30.17 17.57
CA PHE A 565 17.60 -29.92 16.56
C PHE A 565 17.09 -31.25 16.00
N LEU A 566 15.79 -31.49 16.11
CA LEU A 566 15.12 -32.71 15.63
C LEU A 566 14.37 -32.46 14.31
N ASN A 567 14.18 -33.53 13.54
CA ASN A 567 13.40 -33.55 12.30
C ASN A 567 13.88 -32.50 11.27
N VAL A 568 15.20 -32.43 11.08
CA VAL A 568 15.85 -31.53 10.13
C VAL A 568 15.76 -32.11 8.71
N SER A 569 15.22 -31.35 7.76
CA SER A 569 15.13 -31.79 6.35
C SER A 569 16.42 -31.52 5.57
N SER A 570 17.03 -30.36 5.79
CA SER A 570 18.13 -29.85 5.00
C SER A 570 19.08 -28.99 5.83
N VAL A 571 20.37 -29.01 5.46
CA VAL A 571 21.44 -28.29 6.14
C VAL A 571 22.36 -27.69 5.09
N TYR A 572 22.49 -26.37 5.13
CA TYR A 572 23.40 -25.57 4.31
C TYR A 572 24.45 -24.94 5.22
N LEU A 573 25.73 -25.13 4.92
CA LEU A 573 26.86 -24.59 5.68
C LEU A 573 27.73 -23.67 4.80
N ARG A 574 28.57 -22.88 5.45
CA ARG A 574 29.60 -22.08 4.78
C ARG A 574 30.80 -22.95 4.39
N ALA A 575 31.28 -22.78 3.17
CA ALA A 575 32.53 -23.31 2.66
C ALA A 575 33.40 -22.17 2.13
N GLY A 576 34.06 -21.43 3.04
CA GLY A 576 34.82 -20.22 2.71
C GLY A 576 33.95 -19.13 2.09
N ASP A 577 34.18 -18.84 0.81
CA ASP A 577 33.44 -17.86 -0.01
C ASP A 577 32.10 -18.40 -0.57
N LYS A 578 31.69 -19.62 -0.21
CA LYS A 578 30.51 -20.29 -0.77
C LYS A 578 29.57 -20.83 0.31
N VAL A 579 28.36 -21.19 -0.12
CA VAL A 579 27.42 -22.02 0.64
C VAL A 579 27.37 -23.40 0.00
N GLU A 580 27.41 -24.46 0.81
CA GLU A 580 27.32 -25.85 0.37
C GLU A 580 26.21 -26.58 1.15
N ARG A 581 25.44 -27.42 0.44
CA ARG A 581 24.39 -28.24 1.02
C ARG A 581 24.95 -29.57 1.52
N VAL A 582 24.94 -29.75 2.82
CA VAL A 582 25.46 -30.94 3.54
C VAL A 582 24.37 -31.98 3.77
N LEU A 583 23.12 -31.56 3.87
CA LEU A 583 21.93 -32.42 3.90
C LEU A 583 20.89 -31.90 2.91
N ALA A 584 20.36 -32.78 2.07
CA ALA A 584 19.30 -32.46 1.12
C ALA A 584 17.92 -32.91 1.63
N ASP A 585 16.88 -32.16 1.27
CA ASP A 585 15.49 -32.46 1.64
C ASP A 585 15.09 -33.91 1.28
N GLY A 586 14.23 -34.50 2.11
CA GLY A 586 13.82 -35.90 2.06
C GLY A 586 14.89 -36.93 2.45
N THR A 587 16.12 -36.53 2.80
CA THR A 587 17.20 -37.47 3.16
C THR A 587 17.00 -38.06 4.56
N LEU A 588 16.57 -39.32 4.64
CA LEU A 588 16.61 -40.11 5.88
C LEU A 588 17.99 -40.75 6.07
N MET A 589 18.54 -40.69 7.28
CA MET A 589 19.77 -41.41 7.63
C MET A 589 19.43 -42.60 8.52
N ASN A 590 19.86 -43.81 8.13
CA ASN A 590 19.49 -45.08 8.77
C ASN A 590 17.96 -45.30 8.90
N HIS A 591 17.17 -44.73 7.98
CA HIS A 591 15.70 -44.64 8.03
C HIS A 591 15.12 -43.78 9.18
N GLU A 592 15.94 -43.05 9.93
CA GLU A 592 15.51 -42.08 10.93
C GLU A 592 15.48 -40.64 10.36
N PRO A 593 14.65 -39.74 10.91
CA PRO A 593 14.78 -38.30 10.70
C PRO A 593 16.15 -37.80 11.18
N VAL A 594 16.73 -36.84 10.47
CA VAL A 594 18.06 -36.32 10.80
C VAL A 594 18.00 -35.38 12.01
N VAL A 595 19.02 -35.48 12.84
CA VAL A 595 19.29 -34.67 14.03
C VAL A 595 20.54 -33.85 13.80
N VAL A 596 20.53 -32.59 14.24
CA VAL A 596 21.75 -31.77 14.34
C VAL A 596 22.02 -31.47 15.81
N HIS A 597 23.21 -31.84 16.27
CA HIS A 597 23.70 -31.52 17.61
C HIS A 597 24.66 -30.34 17.55
N VAL A 598 24.37 -29.31 18.35
CA VAL A 598 25.17 -28.10 18.53
C VAL A 598 25.62 -28.04 19.98
N ASP A 599 26.87 -27.65 20.22
CA ASP A 599 27.35 -27.29 21.55
C ASP A 599 28.11 -25.96 21.50
N ASN A 600 27.81 -25.06 22.45
CA ASN A 600 28.43 -23.73 22.55
C ASN A 600 28.49 -22.98 21.20
N GLY A 601 27.38 -23.00 20.45
CA GLY A 601 27.25 -22.36 19.14
C GLY A 601 27.91 -23.08 17.95
N ASN A 602 28.54 -24.25 18.14
CA ASN A 602 29.24 -24.99 17.09
C ASN A 602 28.52 -26.32 16.79
N ILE A 603 28.38 -26.71 15.51
CA ILE A 603 27.85 -28.03 15.15
C ILE A 603 28.87 -29.11 15.51
N ILE A 604 28.41 -30.10 16.30
CA ILE A 604 29.19 -31.28 16.72
C ILE A 604 28.84 -32.50 15.86
N CYS A 605 27.57 -32.67 15.48
CA CYS A 605 27.13 -33.80 14.66
C CYS A 605 25.91 -33.46 13.79
N ILE A 606 25.86 -34.03 12.59
CA ILE A 606 24.70 -34.07 11.68
C ILE A 606 24.50 -35.54 11.33
N GLY A 607 23.35 -36.13 11.63
CA GLY A 607 23.14 -37.55 11.37
C GLY A 607 21.89 -38.18 11.98
N ALA A 608 21.83 -39.52 11.91
CA ALA A 608 20.79 -40.30 12.57
C ALA A 608 20.81 -40.08 14.10
N ARG A 609 19.64 -40.16 14.75
CA ARG A 609 19.50 -39.93 16.19
C ARG A 609 20.35 -40.90 17.00
N ALA A 610 20.38 -42.15 16.57
CA ALA A 610 21.20 -43.21 17.18
C ALA A 610 22.74 -43.02 17.02
N THR A 611 23.19 -42.09 16.17
CA THR A 611 24.62 -41.82 15.95
C THR A 611 25.08 -40.52 16.64
N CYS A 612 24.29 -39.44 16.56
CA CYS A 612 24.71 -38.16 17.15
C CYS A 612 24.55 -38.07 18.68
N LEU A 613 23.82 -38.99 19.30
CA LEU A 613 23.45 -38.91 20.73
C LEU A 613 24.03 -40.05 21.60
N THR A 614 25.04 -40.79 21.11
CA THR A 614 25.68 -41.89 21.86
C THR A 614 26.73 -41.44 22.87
N GLU A 615 27.31 -40.26 22.70
CA GLU A 615 28.42 -39.76 23.55
C GLU A 615 28.05 -38.53 24.40
N ALA A 616 26.94 -37.84 24.07
CA ALA A 616 26.46 -36.68 24.80
C ALA A 616 25.33 -37.06 25.78
N PRO A 617 25.39 -36.66 27.06
CA PRO A 617 24.26 -36.84 27.97
C PRO A 617 23.08 -35.96 27.54
N LEU A 618 21.96 -36.59 27.20
CA LEU A 618 20.66 -35.91 26.95
C LEU A 618 20.13 -35.16 28.18
N GLU A 619 20.67 -35.44 29.36
CA GLU A 619 20.29 -34.88 30.65
C GLU A 619 20.79 -33.43 30.79
N GLY A 620 20.04 -32.49 30.22
CA GLY A 620 20.30 -31.04 30.29
C GLY A 620 20.38 -30.31 28.94
N ALA A 621 20.35 -31.03 27.82
CA ALA A 621 20.36 -30.42 26.49
C ALA A 621 19.02 -29.74 26.16
N PHE A 622 19.07 -28.55 25.53
CA PHE A 622 17.86 -27.89 25.03
C PHE A 622 17.41 -28.55 23.72
N ILE A 623 16.13 -28.87 23.57
CA ILE A 623 15.62 -29.60 22.39
C ILE A 623 14.68 -28.71 21.58
N VAL A 624 14.92 -28.61 20.28
CA VAL A 624 14.07 -27.85 19.33
C VAL A 624 13.63 -28.79 18.21
N ASP A 625 12.32 -28.97 18.03
CA ASP A 625 11.76 -29.65 16.86
C ASP A 625 11.63 -28.66 15.70
N LEU A 626 12.22 -28.99 14.55
CA LEU A 626 12.13 -28.22 13.30
C LEU A 626 11.01 -28.71 12.38
N GLN A 627 10.40 -29.88 12.64
CA GLN A 627 9.19 -30.33 11.94
C GLN A 627 9.31 -30.32 10.39
N GLY A 628 10.47 -30.70 9.84
CA GLY A 628 10.76 -30.63 8.41
C GLY A 628 11.50 -29.36 7.96
N GLY A 629 11.79 -28.44 8.89
CA GLY A 629 12.57 -27.24 8.61
C GLY A 629 14.09 -27.47 8.51
N SER A 630 14.84 -26.39 8.31
CA SER A 630 16.23 -26.41 7.83
C SER A 630 17.22 -25.71 8.77
N LEU A 631 18.52 -25.96 8.56
CA LEU A 631 19.59 -25.05 8.99
C LEU A 631 20.24 -24.40 7.76
N SER A 632 20.50 -23.10 7.81
CA SER A 632 21.23 -22.36 6.77
C SER A 632 22.20 -21.34 7.37
N PRO A 633 23.12 -20.75 6.58
CA PRO A 633 23.84 -19.56 7.01
C PRO A 633 22.87 -18.42 7.35
N GLY A 634 23.24 -17.60 8.33
CA GLY A 634 22.56 -16.33 8.59
C GLY A 634 22.77 -15.34 7.44
N LEU A 635 21.73 -14.55 7.17
CA LEU A 635 21.77 -13.52 6.15
C LEU A 635 22.43 -12.24 6.69
N VAL A 636 23.01 -11.46 5.78
CA VAL A 636 23.71 -10.21 6.07
C VAL A 636 23.04 -9.09 5.29
N THR A 637 22.45 -8.12 6.00
CA THR A 637 21.87 -6.93 5.35
C THR A 637 22.94 -5.86 5.09
N TYR A 638 22.78 -5.16 3.98
CA TYR A 638 23.55 -3.97 3.61
C TYR A 638 22.66 -3.01 2.81
N GLY A 639 22.85 -1.72 3.04
CA GLY A 639 22.11 -0.62 2.40
C GLY A 639 21.12 0.06 3.35
N THR A 640 20.63 -0.65 4.36
CA THR A 640 19.78 -0.10 5.42
C THR A 640 20.62 0.63 6.47
N ASN A 641 20.05 1.66 7.09
CA ASN A 641 20.63 2.34 8.25
C ASN A 641 20.48 1.55 9.57
N ILE A 642 20.22 0.23 9.55
CA ILE A 642 20.07 -0.57 10.77
C ILE A 642 21.38 -0.52 11.58
N GLY A 643 21.27 0.03 12.80
CA GLY A 643 22.39 0.32 13.70
C GLY A 643 22.70 1.81 13.83
N LEU A 644 22.31 2.65 12.86
CA LEU A 644 22.49 4.11 12.90
C LEU A 644 21.15 4.88 13.02
N GLU A 645 20.02 4.18 12.98
CA GLU A 645 18.71 4.73 13.37
C GLU A 645 17.81 3.70 14.05
N GLU A 646 16.97 4.16 14.99
CA GLU A 646 15.84 3.42 15.57
C GLU A 646 14.54 3.74 14.82
N ILE A 647 14.28 5.02 14.53
CA ILE A 647 13.14 5.45 13.72
C ILE A 647 13.62 6.35 12.58
N GLN A 648 13.38 5.92 11.34
CA GLN A 648 13.41 6.80 10.19
C GLN A 648 12.43 7.98 10.39
N ALA A 649 12.55 9.04 9.59
CA ALA A 649 11.90 10.35 9.76
C ALA A 649 12.29 11.11 11.06
N GLU A 650 12.29 10.50 12.24
CA GLU A 650 12.63 11.17 13.52
C GLU A 650 14.12 11.44 13.66
N SER A 651 14.54 12.71 13.59
CA SER A 651 15.96 13.09 13.67
C SER A 651 16.60 12.86 15.05
N SER A 652 15.81 12.78 16.12
CA SER A 652 16.28 12.54 17.49
C SER A 652 16.63 11.08 17.79
N THR A 653 16.43 10.16 16.83
CA THR A 653 16.61 8.71 17.02
C THR A 653 17.67 8.10 16.09
N ARG A 654 18.53 8.96 15.50
CA ARG A 654 19.52 8.59 14.48
C ARG A 654 20.84 9.29 14.74
N ASP A 655 21.93 8.66 14.31
CA ASP A 655 23.31 9.14 14.45
C ASP A 655 23.50 10.54 13.80
N GLY A 656 23.00 10.71 12.58
CA GLY A 656 23.03 11.98 11.85
C GLY A 656 23.43 11.78 10.40
N VAL A 657 23.84 12.88 9.75
CA VAL A 657 24.37 12.89 8.38
C VAL A 657 25.78 13.48 8.43
N VAL A 658 26.75 12.82 7.78
CA VAL A 658 28.15 13.29 7.73
C VAL A 658 28.30 14.53 6.86
N PHE A 659 29.31 15.36 7.18
CA PHE A 659 29.70 16.50 6.35
C PHE A 659 30.48 16.03 5.12
N ASP A 660 30.16 16.57 3.95
CA ASP A 660 30.89 16.31 2.70
C ASP A 660 31.71 17.56 2.28
N PRO A 661 33.02 17.42 2.01
CA PRO A 661 33.92 18.55 1.76
C PRO A 661 33.73 19.21 0.38
N LEU A 662 32.87 18.68 -0.49
CA LEU A 662 32.46 19.33 -1.73
C LEU A 662 31.18 20.18 -1.57
N ILE A 663 30.49 20.08 -0.44
CA ILE A 663 29.26 20.81 -0.12
C ILE A 663 29.53 21.86 0.97
N ASP A 664 30.07 21.42 2.10
CA ASP A 664 30.22 22.22 3.33
C ASP A 664 31.64 22.10 3.89
N LYS A 665 32.11 23.13 4.58
CA LYS A 665 33.42 23.10 5.24
C LYS A 665 33.37 22.21 6.49
N ILE A 666 34.24 21.21 6.59
CA ILE A 666 34.28 20.32 7.74
C ILE A 666 34.91 21.05 8.96
N PRO A 667 34.36 20.92 10.19
CA PRO A 667 34.95 21.50 11.39
C PRO A 667 36.35 20.94 11.68
N SER A 668 37.33 21.80 11.94
CA SER A 668 38.72 21.38 12.23
C SER A 668 38.85 20.51 13.49
N VAL A 669 37.89 20.58 14.42
CA VAL A 669 37.86 19.76 15.65
C VAL A 669 37.60 18.27 15.37
N VAL A 670 36.99 17.91 14.24
CA VAL A 670 36.84 16.51 13.78
C VAL A 670 37.88 16.10 12.75
N GLY A 671 38.90 16.93 12.50
CA GLY A 671 39.97 16.70 11.51
C GLY A 671 39.88 17.57 10.25
N GLY A 672 38.82 18.35 10.07
CA GLY A 672 38.63 19.17 8.87
C GLY A 672 38.47 18.32 7.60
N ASP A 673 38.85 18.87 6.44
CA ASP A 673 38.57 18.25 5.13
C ASP A 673 39.40 16.97 4.86
N GLY A 674 40.31 16.61 5.77
CA GLY A 674 41.03 15.32 5.81
C GLY A 674 40.43 14.28 6.77
N ALA A 675 39.26 14.55 7.37
CA ALA A 675 38.55 13.64 8.27
C ALA A 675 37.80 12.53 7.50
N ILE A 676 37.69 11.35 8.12
CA ILE A 676 36.80 10.28 7.65
C ILE A 676 35.97 9.79 8.83
N ILE A 677 34.64 9.73 8.66
CA ILE A 677 33.72 9.34 9.74
C ILE A 677 33.53 7.82 9.74
N ARG A 678 33.33 7.24 10.92
CA ARG A 678 33.22 5.79 11.15
C ARG A 678 31.83 5.45 11.66
N ALA A 679 31.13 4.54 10.98
CA ALA A 679 29.82 4.07 11.44
C ALA A 679 29.89 3.36 12.80
N SER A 680 31.05 2.78 13.14
CA SER A 680 31.30 2.09 14.41
C SER A 680 31.15 2.97 15.65
N ASP A 681 31.24 4.29 15.53
CA ASP A 681 31.13 5.24 16.63
C ASP A 681 29.68 5.68 16.90
N GLY A 682 28.82 5.65 15.86
CA GLY A 682 27.38 5.94 15.94
C GLY A 682 26.48 4.72 16.25
N LEU A 683 27.04 3.51 16.36
CA LEU A 683 26.27 2.28 16.47
C LEU A 683 25.38 2.20 17.73
N SER A 684 24.08 2.27 17.50
CA SER A 684 23.01 1.88 18.41
C SER A 684 22.68 0.39 18.25
N PHE A 685 22.76 -0.35 19.35
CA PHE A 685 22.47 -1.79 19.41
C PHE A 685 21.05 -2.05 19.94
N PHE A 686 20.53 -3.26 19.74
CA PHE A 686 19.16 -3.65 20.15
C PHE A 686 18.03 -2.72 19.62
N THR A 687 18.27 -2.04 18.49
CA THR A 687 17.21 -1.31 17.78
C THR A 687 16.08 -2.25 17.36
N ARG A 688 14.84 -1.77 17.31
CA ARG A 688 13.67 -2.61 17.02
C ARG A 688 13.76 -3.24 15.63
N HIS A 689 14.27 -2.51 14.64
CA HIS A 689 14.55 -3.06 13.31
C HIS A 689 15.65 -4.13 13.31
N ALA A 690 16.74 -3.96 14.07
CA ALA A 690 17.78 -4.99 14.20
C ALA A 690 17.22 -6.28 14.81
N LEU A 691 16.41 -6.18 15.87
CA LEU A 691 15.81 -7.35 16.51
C LEU A 691 14.75 -8.04 15.64
N ILE A 692 13.94 -7.29 14.88
CA ILE A 692 13.01 -7.88 13.89
C ILE A 692 13.79 -8.59 12.77
N ALA A 693 14.89 -8.01 12.30
CA ALA A 693 15.77 -8.62 11.30
C ALA A 693 16.44 -9.90 11.84
N TYR A 694 16.95 -9.87 13.08
CA TYR A 694 17.53 -11.03 13.77
C TYR A 694 16.53 -12.18 13.89
N ARG A 695 15.30 -11.90 14.37
CA ARG A 695 14.20 -12.86 14.43
C ARG A 695 13.71 -13.35 13.06
N SER A 696 14.15 -12.74 11.97
CA SER A 696 13.85 -13.13 10.60
C SER A 696 15.01 -13.84 9.88
N GLY A 697 16.13 -14.08 10.58
CA GLY A 697 17.31 -14.79 10.04
C GLY A 697 18.41 -13.89 9.47
N ILE A 698 18.31 -12.57 9.62
CA ILE A 698 19.37 -11.61 9.25
C ILE A 698 20.23 -11.39 10.49
N THR A 699 21.33 -12.12 10.62
CA THR A 699 22.15 -12.19 11.85
C THR A 699 23.21 -11.08 11.94
N ALA A 700 23.55 -10.46 10.81
CA ALA A 700 24.48 -9.35 10.74
C ALA A 700 23.97 -8.20 9.85
N SER A 701 24.44 -6.99 10.16
CA SER A 701 24.26 -5.79 9.36
C SER A 701 25.62 -5.19 9.05
N ILE A 702 25.80 -4.72 7.81
CA ILE A 702 26.96 -3.92 7.40
C ILE A 702 26.43 -2.55 7.00
N VAL A 703 26.83 -1.51 7.73
CA VAL A 703 26.27 -0.16 7.63
C VAL A 703 27.36 0.89 7.50
N ALA A 704 27.15 1.86 6.60
CA ALA A 704 27.99 3.04 6.42
C ALA A 704 27.33 4.27 7.06
N PRO A 705 28.07 5.34 7.40
CA PRO A 705 27.47 6.58 7.94
C PRO A 705 26.46 7.17 6.96
N GLN A 706 25.37 7.79 7.44
CA GLN A 706 24.41 8.41 6.52
C GLN A 706 25.05 9.64 5.85
N HIS A 707 24.92 9.77 4.53
CA HIS A 707 25.57 10.81 3.73
C HIS A 707 24.57 11.57 2.84
N ARG A 708 25.06 12.63 2.21
CA ARG A 708 24.36 13.42 1.17
C ARG A 708 25.30 13.87 0.05
N GLY A 709 26.47 13.24 -0.07
CA GLY A 709 27.55 13.63 -0.97
C GLY A 709 28.59 12.53 -1.17
N LEU A 710 29.68 12.88 -1.85
CA LEU A 710 30.69 11.95 -2.35
C LEU A 710 31.32 11.08 -1.25
N LEU A 711 31.66 11.61 -0.09
CA LEU A 711 32.39 10.87 0.94
C LEU A 711 31.46 10.46 2.10
N ALA A 712 31.09 9.17 2.12
CA ALA A 712 30.26 8.61 3.20
C ALA A 712 31.09 8.19 4.43
N GLY A 713 32.30 7.65 4.21
CA GLY A 713 33.22 7.27 5.28
C GLY A 713 33.47 5.77 5.38
N LEU A 714 33.64 5.26 6.60
CA LEU A 714 33.98 3.87 6.91
C LEU A 714 32.78 3.11 7.45
N SER A 715 32.46 1.98 6.83
CA SER A 715 31.40 1.08 7.29
C SER A 715 31.86 0.10 8.36
N VAL A 716 30.91 -0.37 9.14
CA VAL A 716 31.09 -1.33 10.23
C VAL A 716 30.22 -2.57 9.99
N ALA A 717 30.75 -3.75 10.32
CA ALA A 717 30.00 -5.00 10.34
C ALA A 717 29.70 -5.40 11.79
N PHE A 718 28.43 -5.66 12.12
CA PHE A 718 28.01 -5.95 13.50
C PHE A 718 26.84 -6.96 13.56
N SER A 719 26.69 -7.62 14.70
CA SER A 719 25.61 -8.58 14.97
C SER A 719 24.31 -7.85 15.34
N THR A 720 23.22 -8.18 14.65
CA THR A 720 21.88 -7.59 14.89
C THR A 720 21.24 -8.08 16.19
N GLY A 721 21.67 -9.24 16.71
CA GLY A 721 21.16 -9.88 17.93
C GLY A 721 21.91 -9.57 19.22
N THR A 722 22.77 -8.53 19.25
CA THR A 722 23.60 -8.19 20.42
C THR A 722 23.20 -6.90 21.12
N GLU A 723 23.34 -6.87 22.45
CA GLU A 723 22.81 -5.79 23.31
C GLU A 723 23.59 -4.46 23.24
N HIS A 724 24.91 -4.52 23.05
CA HIS A 724 25.79 -3.34 23.04
C HIS A 724 27.18 -3.66 22.46
N LYS A 725 27.90 -2.64 21.97
CA LYS A 725 29.26 -2.72 21.36
C LYS A 725 30.27 -3.56 22.17
N LEU A 726 30.14 -3.59 23.51
CA LEU A 726 31.04 -4.32 24.42
C LEU A 726 30.71 -5.83 24.64
N LYS A 727 29.71 -6.43 23.97
CA LYS A 727 29.47 -7.89 24.06
C LYS A 727 30.45 -8.64 23.13
N SER A 728 30.83 -9.86 23.50
CA SER A 728 31.57 -10.75 22.59
C SER A 728 30.76 -10.96 21.31
N GLY A 729 31.42 -10.88 20.15
CA GLY A 729 30.79 -11.02 18.83
C GLY A 729 29.85 -9.88 18.41
N ALA A 730 29.73 -8.79 19.18
CA ALA A 730 28.86 -7.66 18.82
C ALA A 730 29.36 -6.93 17.57
N LEU A 731 30.65 -6.58 17.53
CA LEU A 731 31.33 -6.20 16.31
C LEU A 731 31.85 -7.44 15.61
N ILE A 732 31.67 -7.49 14.29
CA ILE A 732 32.26 -8.49 13.40
C ILE A 732 33.56 -7.92 12.82
N GLN A 733 33.51 -6.69 12.31
CA GLN A 733 34.68 -5.96 11.80
C GLN A 733 34.42 -4.45 11.94
N GLU A 734 35.34 -3.72 12.59
CA GLU A 734 35.12 -2.31 12.94
C GLU A 734 35.25 -1.37 11.73
N ASP A 735 36.26 -1.59 10.89
CA ASP A 735 36.46 -0.91 9.60
C ASP A 735 36.31 -1.95 8.46
N ALA A 736 35.15 -1.98 7.79
CA ALA A 736 34.81 -2.95 6.74
C ALA A 736 35.20 -2.45 5.33
N ALA A 737 34.62 -1.34 4.87
CA ALA A 737 34.87 -0.75 3.57
C ALA A 737 34.92 0.79 3.61
N VAL A 738 35.58 1.41 2.62
CA VAL A 738 35.47 2.85 2.34
C VAL A 738 34.28 3.06 1.42
N HIS A 739 33.34 3.93 1.80
CA HIS A 739 32.14 4.23 1.02
C HIS A 739 32.20 5.62 0.37
N VAL A 740 31.82 5.66 -0.91
CA VAL A 740 31.59 6.88 -1.67
C VAL A 740 30.30 6.78 -2.50
N GLU A 741 29.74 7.91 -2.89
CA GLU A 741 28.54 8.02 -3.71
C GLU A 741 28.80 8.86 -4.95
N ILE A 742 28.24 8.46 -6.11
CA ILE A 742 28.31 9.25 -7.34
C ILE A 742 26.91 9.34 -7.96
N THR A 743 26.27 10.50 -7.82
CA THR A 743 24.84 10.67 -8.15
C THR A 743 24.47 12.08 -8.62
N HIS A 744 23.41 12.18 -9.44
CA HIS A 744 22.77 13.43 -9.85
C HIS A 744 21.82 13.94 -8.77
N SER A 745 22.22 14.99 -8.03
CA SER A 745 21.31 15.75 -7.16
C SER A 745 21.40 17.25 -7.43
N SER A 746 20.28 17.95 -7.30
CA SER A 746 20.23 19.42 -7.41
C SER A 746 20.98 20.15 -6.28
N SER A 747 21.36 19.44 -5.21
CA SER A 747 22.21 19.96 -4.13
C SER A 747 23.67 19.50 -4.21
N LEU A 748 24.09 18.84 -5.31
CA LEU A 748 25.44 18.31 -5.47
C LEU A 748 26.24 18.97 -6.61
N PRO A 749 27.58 18.94 -6.52
CA PRO A 749 28.45 19.20 -7.67
C PRO A 749 28.16 18.24 -8.82
N SER A 750 28.53 18.62 -10.04
CA SER A 750 28.40 17.74 -11.22
C SER A 750 29.11 16.40 -11.06
N ILE A 751 28.62 15.35 -11.75
CA ILE A 751 29.29 14.04 -11.84
C ILE A 751 30.77 14.18 -12.23
N SER A 752 31.10 15.10 -13.13
CA SER A 752 32.48 15.41 -13.51
C SER A 752 33.33 15.93 -12.33
N THR A 753 32.74 16.70 -11.41
CA THR A 753 33.41 17.16 -10.19
C THR A 753 33.57 16.00 -9.18
N GLN A 754 32.52 15.20 -8.99
CA GLN A 754 32.55 14.02 -8.09
C GLN A 754 33.62 13.00 -8.55
N ILE A 755 33.66 12.67 -9.83
CA ILE A 755 34.68 11.80 -10.45
C ILE A 755 36.09 12.40 -10.37
N ALA A 756 36.24 13.72 -10.53
CA ALA A 756 37.54 14.40 -10.39
C ALA A 756 38.06 14.39 -8.94
N ALA A 757 37.16 14.58 -7.96
CA ALA A 757 37.49 14.47 -6.55
C ALA A 757 37.89 13.02 -6.19
N LEU A 758 37.11 12.01 -6.59
CA LEU A 758 37.44 10.61 -6.35
C LEU A 758 38.79 10.21 -6.97
N ARG A 759 39.07 10.66 -8.21
CA ARG A 759 40.38 10.49 -8.85
C ARG A 759 41.52 11.08 -8.00
N ASN A 760 41.37 12.31 -7.50
CA ASN A 760 42.39 12.94 -6.68
C ASN A 760 42.64 12.19 -5.36
N LEU A 761 41.59 11.68 -4.71
CA LEU A 761 41.75 10.86 -3.50
C LEU A 761 42.49 9.55 -3.80
N LEU A 762 42.15 8.87 -4.90
CA LEU A 762 42.80 7.63 -5.34
C LEU A 762 44.26 7.85 -5.78
N LEU A 763 44.59 8.97 -6.42
CA LEU A 763 45.97 9.37 -6.73
C LEU A 763 46.78 9.79 -5.49
N GLY A 764 46.18 9.76 -4.28
CA GLY A 764 46.86 10.08 -3.03
C GLY A 764 47.01 11.58 -2.76
N ASN A 765 46.26 12.43 -3.46
CA ASN A 765 46.27 13.89 -3.26
C ASN A 765 45.39 14.36 -2.09
N GLY A 766 44.71 13.45 -1.38
CA GLY A 766 43.98 13.76 -0.16
C GLY A 766 44.87 14.10 1.04
N GLU A 767 44.26 14.60 2.11
CA GLU A 767 44.89 14.94 3.39
C GLU A 767 44.35 14.06 4.54
N GLY A 768 44.93 14.20 5.74
CA GLY A 768 44.46 13.53 6.97
C GLY A 768 44.30 12.01 6.88
N GLU A 769 43.31 11.48 7.62
CA GLU A 769 42.95 10.06 7.57
C GLU A 769 42.43 9.63 6.19
N VAL A 770 41.73 10.51 5.46
CA VAL A 770 41.24 10.21 4.10
C VAL A 770 42.40 9.75 3.21
N LYS A 771 43.55 10.43 3.27
CA LYS A 771 44.77 10.00 2.55
C LYS A 771 45.19 8.58 2.90
N GLU A 772 45.19 8.21 4.18
CA GLU A 772 45.59 6.88 4.64
C GLU A 772 44.62 5.79 4.22
N TRP A 773 43.31 6.07 4.24
CA TRP A 773 42.27 5.11 3.86
C TRP A 773 42.21 4.90 2.34
N PHE A 774 42.31 5.95 1.53
CA PHE A 774 42.46 5.80 0.08
C PHE A 774 43.80 5.13 -0.31
N HIS A 775 44.85 5.27 0.50
CA HIS A 775 46.10 4.52 0.34
C HIS A 775 46.00 3.03 0.75
N LYS A 776 45.01 2.64 1.57
CA LYS A 776 44.65 1.23 1.80
C LYS A 776 43.84 0.67 0.63
N VAL A 777 42.92 1.47 0.06
CA VAL A 777 42.12 1.12 -1.15
C VAL A 777 43.03 0.82 -2.34
N THR A 778 43.94 1.73 -2.70
CA THR A 778 44.85 1.54 -3.85
C THR A 778 45.92 0.47 -3.65
N LYS A 779 46.02 -0.10 -2.44
CA LYS A 779 46.83 -1.29 -2.14
C LYS A 779 46.00 -2.58 -2.12
N GLY A 780 44.71 -2.53 -2.47
CA GLY A 780 43.79 -3.66 -2.45
C GLY A 780 43.49 -4.19 -1.03
N LYS A 781 43.81 -3.44 0.03
CA LYS A 781 43.69 -3.93 1.42
C LYS A 781 42.25 -3.86 1.95
N ILE A 782 41.54 -2.78 1.62
CA ILE A 782 40.15 -2.53 1.97
C ILE A 782 39.39 -2.23 0.68
N PRO A 783 38.15 -2.72 0.47
CA PRO A 783 37.39 -2.38 -0.72
C PRO A 783 36.93 -0.92 -0.70
N LEU A 784 36.81 -0.36 -1.90
CA LEU A 784 36.03 0.84 -2.18
C LEU A 784 34.63 0.43 -2.63
N VAL A 785 33.61 0.91 -1.93
CA VAL A 785 32.21 0.74 -2.32
C VAL A 785 31.74 2.05 -2.93
N VAL A 786 31.21 1.98 -4.15
CA VAL A 786 30.68 3.13 -4.89
C VAL A 786 29.17 2.95 -5.03
N SER A 787 28.39 3.76 -4.31
CA SER A 787 26.95 3.88 -4.55
C SER A 787 26.70 4.65 -5.85
N VAL A 788 26.06 3.99 -6.82
CA VAL A 788 25.80 4.51 -8.17
C VAL A 788 24.71 3.66 -8.83
N GLU A 789 23.78 4.30 -9.55
CA GLU A 789 22.69 3.58 -10.24
C GLU A 789 22.86 3.53 -11.76
N SER A 790 23.31 4.64 -12.37
CA SER A 790 23.34 4.83 -13.83
C SER A 790 24.50 4.13 -14.53
N ALA A 791 24.22 3.44 -15.63
CA ALA A 791 25.21 2.76 -16.47
C ALA A 791 26.28 3.73 -17.01
N ASP A 792 25.90 4.97 -17.34
CA ASP A 792 26.83 5.95 -17.89
C ASP A 792 27.90 6.37 -16.85
N ILE A 793 27.50 6.41 -15.57
CA ILE A 793 28.40 6.69 -14.44
C ILE A 793 29.22 5.44 -14.08
N ILE A 794 28.60 4.25 -14.11
CA ILE A 794 29.31 2.97 -13.92
C ILE A 794 30.45 2.82 -14.94
N ALA A 795 30.24 3.21 -16.21
CA ALA A 795 31.30 3.23 -17.22
C ALA A 795 32.47 4.17 -16.85
N HIS A 796 32.20 5.34 -16.26
CA HIS A 796 33.23 6.25 -15.75
C HIS A 796 33.97 5.67 -14.53
N VAL A 797 33.28 4.93 -13.65
CA VAL A 797 33.90 4.23 -12.50
C VAL A 797 34.80 3.08 -12.97
N ILE A 798 34.38 2.30 -13.98
CA ILE A 798 35.20 1.27 -14.63
C ILE A 798 36.46 1.89 -15.25
N GLN A 799 36.32 3.02 -15.97
CA GLN A 799 37.45 3.72 -16.56
C GLN A 799 38.42 4.26 -15.49
N LEU A 800 37.89 4.85 -14.40
CA LEU A 800 38.71 5.36 -13.30
C LEU A 800 39.44 4.23 -12.55
N LYS A 801 38.82 3.07 -12.35
CA LYS A 801 39.52 1.90 -11.80
C LYS A 801 40.72 1.52 -12.67
N ARG A 802 40.52 1.35 -13.99
CA ARG A 802 41.62 1.03 -14.93
C ARG A 802 42.75 2.07 -14.89
N GLU A 803 42.42 3.37 -14.88
CA GLU A 803 43.37 4.48 -14.76
C GLU A 803 44.26 4.36 -13.49
N ILE A 804 43.64 4.08 -12.33
CA ILE A 804 44.37 3.97 -11.05
C ILE A 804 45.14 2.64 -10.92
N GLU A 805 44.66 1.54 -11.53
CA GLU A 805 45.36 0.26 -11.56
C GLU A 805 46.61 0.31 -12.46
N GLU A 806 46.54 1.02 -13.59
CA GLU A 806 47.69 1.28 -14.46
C GLU A 806 48.77 2.12 -13.78
N GLU A 807 48.41 3.15 -13.00
CA GLU A 807 49.37 3.98 -12.26
C GLU A 807 49.94 3.23 -11.04
N SER A 808 49.07 2.66 -10.19
CA SER A 808 49.48 2.03 -8.91
C SER A 808 50.15 0.66 -9.06
N ARG A 809 49.96 -0.02 -10.20
CA ARG A 809 50.37 -1.42 -10.45
C ARG A 809 49.81 -2.38 -9.39
N LYS A 810 48.62 -2.09 -8.88
CA LYS A 810 47.85 -2.90 -7.92
C LYS A 810 46.40 -2.95 -8.34
N GLU A 811 45.76 -4.08 -8.06
CA GLU A 811 44.33 -4.28 -8.28
C GLU A 811 43.53 -3.60 -7.17
N LEU A 812 42.52 -2.83 -7.56
CA LEU A 812 41.57 -2.19 -6.66
C LEU A 812 40.37 -3.11 -6.46
N ARG A 813 40.13 -3.50 -5.21
CA ARG A 813 38.88 -4.14 -4.77
C ARG A 813 37.78 -3.09 -4.83
N LEU A 814 36.88 -3.19 -5.82
CA LEU A 814 35.80 -2.23 -6.04
C LEU A 814 34.45 -2.94 -6.14
N THR A 815 33.47 -2.42 -5.41
CA THR A 815 32.10 -2.91 -5.35
C THR A 815 31.14 -1.78 -5.73
N LEU A 816 30.20 -2.04 -6.64
CA LEU A 816 29.11 -1.12 -6.97
C LEU A 816 27.90 -1.40 -6.05
N SER A 817 27.25 -0.35 -5.57
CA SER A 817 26.14 -0.40 -4.60
C SER A 817 24.90 0.28 -5.19
N GLY A 818 23.76 -0.42 -5.16
CA GLY A 818 22.54 0.01 -5.85
C GLY A 818 22.50 -0.56 -7.26
N ALA A 819 23.26 0.06 -8.16
CA ALA A 819 23.70 -0.49 -9.44
C ALA A 819 22.57 -0.99 -10.36
N THR A 820 21.40 -0.33 -10.33
CA THR A 820 20.19 -0.78 -11.05
C THR A 820 20.42 -1.01 -12.55
N GLU A 821 21.17 -0.12 -13.21
CA GLU A 821 21.46 -0.24 -14.65
C GLU A 821 22.71 -1.08 -14.98
N ALA A 822 23.38 -1.70 -13.99
CA ALA A 822 24.61 -2.47 -14.17
C ALA A 822 24.47 -3.68 -15.12
N HIS A 823 23.25 -4.19 -15.30
CA HIS A 823 22.94 -5.24 -16.26
C HIS A 823 23.25 -4.84 -17.73
N LEU A 824 23.30 -3.53 -18.04
CA LEU A 824 23.72 -3.00 -19.34
C LEU A 824 25.24 -3.09 -19.59
N LEU A 825 26.03 -3.30 -18.53
CA LEU A 825 27.50 -3.34 -18.53
C LEU A 825 28.05 -4.61 -17.84
N ALA A 826 27.23 -5.65 -17.72
CA ALA A 826 27.58 -6.87 -16.96
C ALA A 826 28.88 -7.52 -17.44
N LYS A 827 29.18 -7.43 -18.74
CA LYS A 827 30.43 -7.87 -19.34
C LYS A 827 31.61 -6.99 -18.90
N GLU A 828 31.50 -5.67 -19.04
CA GLU A 828 32.57 -4.70 -18.73
C GLU A 828 32.90 -4.66 -17.23
N ILE A 829 31.89 -4.88 -16.38
CA ILE A 829 32.01 -5.08 -14.92
C ILE A 829 32.80 -6.35 -14.61
N SER A 830 32.48 -7.47 -15.27
CA SER A 830 33.17 -8.75 -15.13
C SER A 830 34.63 -8.68 -15.63
N GLU A 831 34.86 -8.10 -16.81
CA GLU A 831 36.21 -7.83 -17.37
C GLU A 831 37.06 -6.93 -16.47
N ALA A 832 36.45 -6.12 -15.61
CA ALA A 832 37.14 -5.28 -14.63
C ALA A 832 37.29 -5.93 -13.24
N ASN A 833 36.81 -7.16 -13.02
CA ASN A 833 36.71 -7.81 -11.71
C ASN A 833 36.02 -6.91 -10.65
N ILE A 834 34.88 -6.32 -11.03
CA ILE A 834 34.07 -5.47 -10.15
C ILE A 834 32.90 -6.29 -9.61
N GLY A 835 32.67 -6.18 -8.30
CA GLY A 835 31.52 -6.79 -7.64
C GLY A 835 30.30 -5.87 -7.60
N VAL A 836 29.09 -6.42 -7.44
CA VAL A 836 27.84 -5.63 -7.46
C VAL A 836 26.91 -6.04 -6.32
N ILE A 837 26.41 -5.08 -5.54
CA ILE A 837 25.32 -5.29 -4.58
C ILE A 837 24.06 -4.57 -5.08
N ILE A 838 23.06 -5.35 -5.48
CA ILE A 838 21.76 -4.85 -5.91
C ILE A 838 20.92 -4.55 -4.65
N ARG A 839 20.59 -3.27 -4.44
CA ARG A 839 19.76 -2.82 -3.29
C ARG A 839 18.25 -2.92 -3.53
N ARG A 840 17.82 -3.20 -4.77
CA ARG A 840 16.43 -3.44 -5.19
C ARG A 840 16.38 -4.55 -6.25
N THR A 841 16.21 -5.80 -5.83
CA THR A 841 16.04 -6.96 -6.74
C THR A 841 14.86 -6.78 -7.69
N ARG A 842 13.78 -6.20 -7.15
CA ARG A 842 12.60 -5.70 -7.85
C ARG A 842 12.88 -4.30 -8.41
N SER A 843 13.53 -4.23 -9.57
CA SER A 843 13.94 -2.94 -10.16
C SER A 843 12.75 -2.03 -10.53
N PHE A 844 12.91 -0.75 -10.24
CA PHE A 844 11.85 0.27 -10.25
C PHE A 844 12.45 1.62 -10.68
N PRO A 845 11.83 2.39 -11.61
CA PRO A 845 12.41 3.59 -12.21
C PRO A 845 12.10 4.82 -11.35
N GLU A 846 12.52 4.78 -10.09
CA GLU A 846 12.21 5.79 -9.07
C GLU A 846 12.77 7.19 -9.41
N GLU A 847 13.96 7.25 -10.01
CA GLU A 847 14.67 8.48 -10.34
C GLU A 847 15.26 8.43 -11.76
N TRP A 848 15.62 9.60 -12.30
CA TRP A 848 16.21 9.69 -13.65
C TRP A 848 17.46 8.81 -13.83
N GLU A 849 18.21 8.56 -12.76
CA GLU A 849 19.43 7.75 -12.75
C GLU A 849 19.23 6.25 -12.92
N ASN A 850 18.07 5.72 -12.49
CA ASN A 850 17.78 4.28 -12.49
C ASN A 850 16.71 3.89 -13.53
N ARG A 851 16.27 4.83 -14.37
CA ARG A 851 15.17 4.67 -15.35
C ARG A 851 15.33 3.52 -16.35
N ARG A 852 16.55 3.13 -16.77
CA ARG A 852 16.76 2.01 -17.72
C ARG A 852 16.69 0.66 -16.99
N ILE A 853 15.60 0.39 -16.28
CA ILE A 853 15.41 -0.86 -15.53
C ILE A 853 15.30 -2.08 -16.47
N LEU A 854 15.76 -3.23 -15.97
CA LEU A 854 15.38 -4.54 -16.47
C LEU A 854 14.28 -5.10 -15.54
N PRO A 855 13.00 -5.08 -15.94
CA PRO A 855 11.90 -5.32 -15.01
C PRO A 855 11.78 -6.78 -14.54
N GLY A 856 12.31 -7.75 -15.27
CA GLY A 856 12.05 -9.17 -15.00
C GLY A 856 10.64 -9.63 -15.42
N PRO A 857 10.27 -10.89 -15.12
CA PRO A 857 8.97 -11.46 -15.47
C PRO A 857 7.78 -10.62 -14.95
N PRO A 858 6.72 -10.42 -15.75
CA PRO A 858 6.46 -11.02 -17.06
C PRO A 858 6.92 -10.13 -18.24
N LEU A 859 7.70 -9.07 -17.98
CA LEU A 859 8.05 -8.03 -18.97
C LEU A 859 9.41 -8.25 -19.66
N SER A 860 10.31 -9.02 -19.03
CA SER A 860 11.51 -9.62 -19.62
C SER A 860 11.69 -11.03 -19.06
N ALA A 861 12.49 -11.88 -19.71
CA ALA A 861 12.80 -13.21 -19.19
C ALA A 861 13.88 -13.15 -18.09
N GLU A 862 14.80 -12.21 -18.24
CA GLU A 862 15.95 -12.00 -17.36
C GLU A 862 15.69 -10.90 -16.33
N THR A 863 16.36 -11.01 -15.18
CA THR A 863 16.48 -9.98 -14.13
C THR A 863 17.92 -9.43 -14.09
N PRO A 864 18.20 -8.29 -13.42
CA PRO A 864 19.57 -7.81 -13.28
C PRO A 864 20.49 -8.85 -12.62
N VAL A 865 19.99 -9.56 -11.61
CA VAL A 865 20.72 -10.64 -10.91
C VAL A 865 21.09 -11.76 -11.89
N SER A 866 20.15 -12.25 -12.71
CA SER A 866 20.45 -13.34 -13.65
C SER A 866 21.41 -12.93 -14.76
N ILE A 867 21.35 -11.68 -15.26
CA ILE A 867 22.32 -11.20 -16.26
C ILE A 867 23.73 -11.07 -15.66
N LEU A 868 23.85 -10.52 -14.45
CA LEU A 868 25.16 -10.35 -13.79
C LEU A 868 25.80 -11.71 -13.46
N LEU A 869 25.03 -12.66 -12.91
CA LEU A 869 25.50 -14.02 -12.66
C LEU A 869 25.92 -14.75 -13.95
N ALA A 870 25.16 -14.60 -15.05
CA ALA A 870 25.52 -15.17 -16.35
C ALA A 870 26.83 -14.62 -16.94
N HIS A 871 27.30 -13.46 -16.47
CA HIS A 871 28.61 -12.89 -16.82
C HIS A 871 29.70 -13.20 -15.78
N ASN A 872 29.44 -14.06 -14.79
CA ASN A 872 30.32 -14.39 -13.66
C ASN A 872 30.63 -13.21 -12.72
N VAL A 873 29.79 -12.16 -12.70
CA VAL A 873 29.89 -11.08 -11.71
C VAL A 873 29.54 -11.63 -10.32
N THR A 874 30.32 -11.28 -9.29
CA THR A 874 29.94 -11.59 -7.90
C THR A 874 28.81 -10.65 -7.47
N VAL A 875 27.60 -11.19 -7.31
CA VAL A 875 26.39 -10.44 -6.94
C VAL A 875 26.05 -10.64 -5.47
N GLY A 876 25.83 -9.54 -4.76
CA GLY A 876 25.14 -9.51 -3.47
C GLY A 876 23.73 -8.92 -3.63
N ILE A 877 22.83 -9.28 -2.72
CA ILE A 877 21.53 -8.63 -2.54
C ILE A 877 21.54 -7.88 -1.22
N GLY A 878 21.12 -6.62 -1.26
CA GLY A 878 20.89 -5.78 -0.08
C GLY A 878 19.46 -5.23 -0.05
N GLU A 879 19.16 -4.50 1.01
CA GLU A 879 17.91 -3.75 1.21
C GLU A 879 18.28 -2.35 1.70
N TRP A 880 17.49 -1.33 1.39
CA TRP A 880 17.72 0.06 1.77
C TRP A 880 16.76 0.53 2.89
N ASP A 881 15.59 -0.11 3.03
CA ASP A 881 14.58 0.20 4.03
C ASP A 881 14.72 -0.66 5.30
N PRO A 882 15.06 -0.08 6.47
CA PRO A 882 15.16 -0.83 7.73
C PRO A 882 13.91 -1.66 8.08
N SER A 883 12.71 -1.20 7.70
CA SER A 883 11.44 -1.88 7.98
C SER A 883 11.16 -3.07 7.07
N LEU A 884 11.85 -3.16 5.94
CA LEU A 884 11.77 -4.26 4.98
C LEU A 884 12.94 -5.24 5.09
N ALA A 885 14.00 -4.93 5.85
CA ALA A 885 15.19 -5.80 6.03
C ALA A 885 14.85 -7.26 6.39
N ARG A 886 13.76 -7.49 7.13
CA ARG A 886 13.23 -8.83 7.44
C ARG A 886 12.81 -9.66 6.22
N ASN A 887 12.41 -9.00 5.13
CA ASN A 887 12.00 -9.64 3.89
C ASN A 887 13.17 -9.97 2.95
N LEU A 888 14.41 -9.63 3.30
CA LEU A 888 15.61 -9.99 2.52
C LEU A 888 15.61 -11.50 2.14
N ARG A 889 15.21 -12.38 3.06
CA ARG A 889 14.99 -13.82 2.82
C ARG A 889 13.99 -14.12 1.68
N PHE A 890 12.87 -13.40 1.62
CA PHE A 890 11.85 -13.58 0.58
C PHE A 890 12.26 -12.92 -0.74
N ASP A 891 13.02 -11.83 -0.70
CA ASP A 891 13.47 -11.12 -1.89
C ASP A 891 14.63 -11.85 -2.59
N ILE A 892 15.43 -12.60 -1.82
CA ILE A 892 16.36 -13.62 -2.32
C ILE A 892 15.59 -14.81 -2.91
N GLY A 893 14.60 -15.35 -2.19
CA GLY A 893 13.74 -16.44 -2.68
C GLY A 893 13.01 -16.08 -3.98
N TRP A 894 12.49 -14.86 -4.09
CA TRP A 894 11.91 -14.29 -5.30
C TRP A 894 12.96 -14.16 -6.41
N ALA A 895 14.14 -13.63 -6.13
CA ALA A 895 15.21 -13.49 -7.13
C ALA A 895 15.61 -14.86 -7.73
N ALA A 896 15.62 -15.92 -6.92
CA ALA A 896 15.82 -17.29 -7.40
C ALA A 896 14.63 -17.81 -8.23
N LEU A 897 13.38 -17.62 -7.77
CA LEU A 897 12.16 -18.06 -8.47
C LEU A 897 11.82 -17.25 -9.74
N ALA A 898 12.43 -16.07 -9.92
CA ALA A 898 12.30 -15.21 -11.10
C ALA A 898 13.37 -15.46 -12.17
N ALA A 899 14.24 -16.46 -11.97
CA ALA A 899 15.26 -16.90 -12.91
C ALA A 899 15.22 -18.43 -13.06
N THR A 900 15.75 -18.96 -14.16
CA THR A 900 15.75 -20.42 -14.42
C THR A 900 16.94 -21.16 -13.83
N ASN A 901 18.03 -20.46 -13.50
CA ASN A 901 19.35 -21.03 -13.20
C ASN A 901 19.98 -20.42 -11.94
N ILE A 902 19.29 -20.46 -10.79
CA ILE A 902 19.86 -20.10 -9.48
C ILE A 902 19.54 -21.23 -8.50
N SER A 903 20.56 -21.93 -8.00
CA SER A 903 20.40 -22.98 -6.99
C SER A 903 20.08 -22.40 -5.60
N PRO A 904 19.47 -23.17 -4.68
CA PRO A 904 19.30 -22.75 -3.28
C PRO A 904 20.62 -22.35 -2.61
N GLU A 905 21.71 -23.05 -2.93
CA GLU A 905 23.07 -22.75 -2.49
C GLU A 905 23.54 -21.36 -2.97
N GLU A 906 23.36 -21.04 -4.26
CA GLU A 906 23.67 -19.71 -4.80
C GLU A 906 22.75 -18.63 -4.24
N ALA A 907 21.45 -18.91 -4.10
CA ALA A 907 20.48 -17.98 -3.53
C ALA A 907 20.86 -17.58 -2.09
N LEU A 908 21.17 -18.54 -1.23
CA LEU A 908 21.69 -18.27 0.12
C LEU A 908 23.00 -17.47 0.07
N ALA A 909 23.88 -17.72 -0.89
CA ALA A 909 25.14 -16.98 -1.03
C ALA A 909 24.92 -15.50 -1.40
N LEU A 910 23.93 -15.17 -2.25
CA LEU A 910 23.58 -13.79 -2.65
C LEU A 910 23.31 -12.89 -1.44
N GLY A 911 22.71 -13.42 -0.37
CA GLY A 911 22.38 -12.67 0.85
C GLY A 911 23.28 -12.95 2.05
N SER A 912 24.41 -13.63 1.89
CA SER A 912 25.34 -13.95 2.98
C SER A 912 26.80 -13.75 2.58
N VAL A 913 27.49 -14.82 2.18
CA VAL A 913 28.93 -14.81 1.90
C VAL A 913 29.34 -13.86 0.76
N ASN A 914 28.46 -13.63 -0.22
CA ASN A 914 28.74 -12.64 -1.27
C ASN A 914 28.72 -11.21 -0.70
N VAL A 915 27.76 -10.88 0.17
CA VAL A 915 27.64 -9.54 0.79
C VAL A 915 28.86 -9.24 1.66
N GLU A 916 29.27 -10.19 2.51
CA GLU A 916 30.51 -10.06 3.30
C GLU A 916 31.75 -9.85 2.43
N LYS A 917 31.94 -10.71 1.40
CA LYS A 917 33.08 -10.67 0.48
C LYS A 917 33.19 -9.34 -0.27
N LEU A 918 32.05 -8.84 -0.76
CA LEU A 918 31.92 -7.57 -1.51
C LEU A 918 32.20 -6.35 -0.63
N LEU A 919 31.93 -6.44 0.67
CA LEU A 919 32.14 -5.37 1.65
C LEU A 919 33.41 -5.56 2.50
N GLY A 920 34.20 -6.60 2.20
CA GLY A 920 35.52 -6.82 2.81
C GLY A 920 35.50 -7.34 4.24
N VAL A 921 34.40 -7.99 4.64
CA VAL A 921 34.21 -8.58 5.97
C VAL A 921 34.75 -10.01 6.00
N ASP A 922 35.67 -10.30 6.91
CA ASP A 922 36.18 -11.66 7.14
C ASP A 922 35.57 -12.28 8.41
N SER A 923 34.49 -13.05 8.23
CA SER A 923 33.90 -13.89 9.29
C SER A 923 34.58 -15.26 9.43
N GLY A 924 35.58 -15.60 8.58
CA GLY A 924 36.16 -16.93 8.47
C GLY A 924 35.10 -18.03 8.30
N ASN A 925 35.34 -19.19 8.91
CA ASN A 925 34.35 -20.28 8.98
C ASN A 925 33.32 -20.09 10.11
N TYR A 926 33.35 -18.99 10.87
CA TYR A 926 32.59 -18.77 12.11
C TYR A 926 31.35 -17.89 11.89
N GLY A 927 30.69 -18.04 10.75
CA GLY A 927 29.40 -17.42 10.48
C GLY A 927 28.29 -18.01 11.36
N ASP A 928 27.33 -17.17 11.74
CA ASP A 928 26.12 -17.64 12.44
C ASP A 928 25.26 -18.49 11.49
N LEU A 929 24.53 -19.47 12.04
CA LEU A 929 23.54 -20.27 11.33
C LEU A 929 22.13 -19.97 11.87
N VAL A 930 21.12 -20.14 11.02
CA VAL A 930 19.71 -19.92 11.34
C VAL A 930 18.98 -21.25 11.21
N ALA A 931 18.16 -21.59 12.22
CA ALA A 931 17.30 -22.77 12.21
C ALA A 931 15.85 -22.36 11.96
N THR A 932 15.21 -22.97 10.95
CA THR A 932 13.80 -22.79 10.62
C THR A 932 12.96 -24.00 11.01
N ARG A 933 11.69 -23.77 11.36
CA ARG A 933 10.66 -24.79 11.53
C ARG A 933 9.69 -24.77 10.35
N GLY A 934 9.22 -25.95 9.93
CA GLY A 934 8.31 -26.12 8.80
C GLY A 934 9.05 -26.07 7.47
N GLY A 935 9.09 -24.90 6.83
CA GLY A 935 9.87 -24.67 5.61
C GLY A 935 11.32 -24.24 5.85
N GLY A 936 12.02 -23.90 4.77
CA GLY A 936 13.36 -23.32 4.75
C GLY A 936 13.37 -21.79 4.88
N LEU A 937 14.57 -21.19 4.93
CA LEU A 937 14.69 -19.74 5.14
C LEU A 937 14.11 -18.91 3.98
N LEU A 938 14.18 -19.39 2.74
CA LEU A 938 13.82 -18.60 1.55
C LEU A 938 12.34 -18.74 1.10
N ASP A 939 11.53 -19.54 1.81
CA ASP A 939 10.12 -19.81 1.48
C ASP A 939 9.15 -19.33 2.58
N LEU A 940 7.85 -19.34 2.26
CA LEU A 940 6.77 -18.87 3.15
C LEU A 940 6.38 -19.87 4.25
N GLY A 941 6.89 -21.11 4.23
CA GLY A 941 6.62 -22.10 5.27
C GLY A 941 7.61 -22.03 6.44
N GLY A 942 8.80 -21.46 6.24
CA GLY A 942 9.85 -21.41 7.27
C GLY A 942 9.64 -20.35 8.34
N LYS A 943 9.35 -20.76 9.59
CA LYS A 943 9.46 -19.88 10.78
C LYS A 943 10.86 -19.98 11.34
N VAL A 944 11.59 -18.86 11.47
CA VAL A 944 12.88 -18.85 12.19
C VAL A 944 12.61 -19.07 13.68
N VAL A 945 13.32 -20.04 14.29
CA VAL A 945 13.09 -20.45 15.69
C VAL A 945 14.35 -20.44 16.56
N ALA A 946 15.54 -20.46 15.96
CA ALA A 946 16.80 -20.26 16.67
C ALA A 946 17.89 -19.67 15.77
N VAL A 947 18.86 -19.00 16.38
CA VAL A 947 20.13 -18.59 15.77
C VAL A 947 21.28 -19.22 16.54
N ILE A 948 22.13 -19.95 15.83
CA ILE A 948 23.33 -20.63 16.33
C ILE A 948 24.51 -19.71 16.03
N SER A 949 25.22 -19.23 17.05
CA SER A 949 26.34 -18.30 16.86
C SER A 949 27.65 -18.87 17.42
N PRO A 950 28.53 -19.42 16.55
CA PRO A 950 29.89 -19.81 16.94
C PRO A 950 30.66 -18.62 17.52
N ARG A 951 30.43 -17.43 16.95
CA ARG A 951 31.08 -16.16 17.30
C ARG A 951 30.74 -15.66 18.71
N ARG A 952 29.52 -15.97 19.20
CA ARG A 952 29.03 -15.64 20.55
C ARG A 952 29.11 -16.83 21.52
N GLY A 953 29.41 -18.03 21.03
CA GLY A 953 29.53 -19.26 21.82
C GLY A 953 28.20 -19.84 22.32
N LEU A 954 27.09 -19.56 21.64
CA LEU A 954 25.73 -19.82 22.15
C LEU A 954 24.72 -20.15 21.04
N VAL A 955 23.52 -20.56 21.46
CA VAL A 955 22.33 -20.63 20.62
C VAL A 955 21.22 -19.76 21.23
N ASP A 956 20.75 -18.76 20.49
CA ASP A 956 19.60 -17.95 20.85
C ASP A 956 18.32 -18.62 20.32
N VAL A 957 17.45 -19.06 21.22
CA VAL A 957 16.10 -19.57 20.90
C VAL A 957 15.09 -18.42 21.05
N LEU A 958 14.21 -18.27 20.06
CA LEU A 958 13.46 -17.05 19.79
C LEU A 958 11.97 -17.11 20.17
#